data_AF-A0AAN8M637-F1
#
_entry.id   AF-A0AAN8M637-F1
#
_cell.length_a   1.000
_cell.length_b   1.000
_cell.length_c   1.000
_cell.angle_alpha   90.00
_cell.angle_beta   90.00
_cell.angle_gamma   90.00
#
_symmetry.space_group_name_H-M   'P 1'
#
loop_
_entity.id
_entity.type
_entity.pdbx_description
1 polymer ?
#
loop_
_entity_poly.entity_id
_entity_poly.type
_entity_poly.pdbx_seq_one_letter_code
_entity_poly.pdbx_strand_id
1 'polypeptide(L)'
;MMVNHPRSGAPCKISPRGASMIMRKVKDQPRTTRQDLVNDLKRAGTTVSKKTISNTLRRHGLKSCSARKVPLLKPAHVQARLKFANDHLDDPEEEWEKVMWSDETKIELFGLNSTRHVWRKKKDEYNPKNTIPTVKHGGGNIILWGCFSAKGTGRLHRIEGRMDGAMYREILANNLLPSVRALKMGRGWVFQHDNDPKHTARATKEWLCKKHLKVLEWPSQSPDLNPIENLWRELKVRIAQRQPQNLKDLEKLERRMADAGSKESGPIGGVEFTNTELENNKSNTMVEEGSTPLRRMEISVAEAEKRTGKNTVNMQETFTVYLIETRPIDAITEGHNTASDSLWRRYSEFEILRNYLLVTYPFIVVPPLPEKRAEFVWHKLSADNMDPDFVERRRVGLENFLHRVASHSVLSNDKILYHFLTEEHGWKEVVYETGFQAKADSRIKALSATFRVKNPDKRFTEMKHYSDELQSLTSQLLRVRARVADRLYGVYKVHGNYGRVFSEWSAIEKEMGDGLQSAGHHMDAYAASVDDILEEEERYADQLKEYLFYAEALRAVCRKHELTQYELETASSDLISKKQQREELATGMVRTFSFKGMSNKLFGQETPEQREAKLHLLEEQIVQGEETVKEKTVECEEYVKGAWVDMQRFKEQKDRDLREALIGYAVMQISMCKKGIQVWTNAKECFHKM
;
A
#
# COMPACT_ATOMS: atom_id res chain seq x y z
N MET A 1 -16.21 39.81 35.41
CA MET A 1 -15.97 38.72 34.45
C MET A 1 -15.33 39.30 33.19
N MET A 2 -14.06 39.02 32.92
CA MET A 2 -13.43 39.34 31.64
C MET A 2 -13.37 38.08 30.79
N VAL A 3 -14.03 38.10 29.63
CA VAL A 3 -14.04 37.01 28.66
C VAL A 3 -12.81 37.16 27.75
N ASN A 4 -11.95 36.15 27.72
CA ASN A 4 -10.81 36.09 26.80
C ASN A 4 -11.28 35.68 25.40
N HIS A 5 -11.16 36.57 24.41
CA HIS A 5 -11.36 36.25 23.00
C HIS A 5 -10.12 35.55 22.40
N PRO A 6 -10.29 34.66 21.40
CA PRO A 6 -9.18 34.02 20.69
C PRO A 6 -8.30 35.05 19.98
N ARG A 7 -6.98 34.92 20.12
CA ARG A 7 -6.00 35.81 19.47
C ARG A 7 -6.11 35.71 17.95
N SER A 8 -6.34 36.85 17.28
CA SER A 8 -6.30 36.95 15.83
C SER A 8 -4.89 36.67 15.31
N GLY A 9 -4.74 35.64 14.47
CA GLY A 9 -3.47 35.34 13.81
C GLY A 9 -2.96 36.49 12.94
N ALA A 10 -1.70 36.40 12.51
CA ALA A 10 -1.05 37.43 11.71
C ALA A 10 -1.86 37.80 10.44
N PRO A 11 -2.00 39.10 10.11
CA PRO A 11 -2.84 39.55 9.02
C PRO A 11 -2.39 39.00 7.66
N CYS A 12 -3.35 38.52 6.87
CA CYS A 12 -3.10 37.93 5.56
C CYS A 12 -2.62 39.03 4.57
N LYS A 13 -1.39 38.88 4.03
CA LYS A 13 -0.81 39.82 3.04
C LYS A 13 -1.60 39.96 1.73
N ILE A 14 -2.53 39.05 1.43
CA ILE A 14 -3.40 39.11 0.26
C ILE A 14 -4.79 39.52 0.72
N SER A 15 -5.29 40.63 0.17
CA SER A 15 -6.64 41.13 0.42
C SER A 15 -7.71 40.20 -0.18
N PRO A 16 -8.96 40.23 0.32
CA PRO A 16 -10.07 39.46 -0.26
C PRO A 16 -10.25 39.70 -1.77
N ARG A 17 -10.03 40.94 -2.23
CA ARG A 17 -10.05 41.31 -3.65
C ARG A 17 -8.92 40.64 -4.43
N GLY A 18 -7.71 40.61 -3.87
CA GLY A 18 -6.57 39.90 -4.47
C GLY A 18 -6.78 38.39 -4.55
N ALA A 19 -7.36 37.78 -3.51
CA ALA A 19 -7.71 36.37 -3.52
C ALA A 19 -8.77 36.05 -4.60
N SER A 20 -9.82 36.86 -4.71
CA SER A 20 -10.87 36.70 -5.73
C SER A 20 -10.33 36.78 -7.15
N MET A 21 -9.38 37.70 -7.41
CA MET A 21 -8.72 37.83 -8.70
C MET A 21 -7.90 36.58 -9.06
N ILE A 22 -7.17 36.01 -8.10
CA ILE A 22 -6.43 34.75 -8.26
C ILE A 22 -7.39 33.61 -8.60
N MET A 23 -8.49 33.49 -7.85
CA MET A 23 -9.47 32.40 -8.02
C MET A 23 -10.15 32.46 -9.40
N ARG A 24 -10.56 33.64 -9.85
CA ARG A 24 -11.14 33.84 -11.18
C ARG A 24 -10.15 33.42 -12.28
N LYS A 25 -8.90 33.90 -12.21
CA LYS A 25 -7.89 33.58 -13.22
C LYS A 25 -7.56 32.10 -13.30
N VAL A 26 -7.48 31.41 -12.16
CA VAL A 26 -7.22 29.96 -12.12
C VAL A 26 -8.42 29.15 -12.61
N LYS A 27 -9.66 29.64 -12.40
CA LYS A 27 -10.87 29.01 -12.95
C LYS A 27 -10.92 29.11 -14.48
N ASP A 28 -10.63 30.29 -15.03
CA ASP A 28 -10.70 30.54 -16.48
C ASP A 28 -9.49 29.97 -17.22
N GLN A 29 -8.32 29.95 -16.58
CA GLN A 29 -7.06 29.46 -17.15
C GLN A 29 -6.33 28.54 -16.15
N PRO A 30 -6.74 27.26 -16.01
CA PRO A 30 -6.16 26.33 -15.03
C PRO A 30 -4.65 26.04 -15.20
N ARG A 31 -4.06 26.45 -16.35
CA ARG A 31 -2.63 26.31 -16.66
C ARG A 31 -1.79 27.52 -16.22
N THR A 32 -2.39 28.58 -15.65
CA THR A 32 -1.66 29.76 -15.16
C THR A 32 -0.63 29.36 -14.09
N THR A 33 0.60 29.84 -14.21
CA THR A 33 1.66 29.49 -13.26
C THR A 33 1.59 30.33 -11.99
N ARG A 34 2.20 29.84 -10.91
CA ARG A 34 2.35 30.61 -9.66
C ARG A 34 3.11 31.92 -9.86
N GLN A 35 4.03 31.98 -10.83
CA GLN A 35 4.77 33.20 -11.13
C GLN A 35 3.87 34.24 -11.80
N ASP A 36 2.98 33.80 -12.70
CA ASP A 36 2.03 34.70 -13.36
C ASP A 36 1.08 35.35 -12.34
N LEU A 37 0.59 34.56 -11.37
CA LEU A 37 -0.26 35.08 -10.29
C LEU A 37 0.48 36.05 -9.36
N VAL A 38 1.78 35.84 -9.11
CA VAL A 38 2.61 36.83 -8.39
C VAL A 38 2.72 38.12 -9.19
N ASN A 39 2.95 38.02 -10.50
CA ASN A 39 3.08 39.19 -11.38
C ASN A 39 1.77 39.98 -11.48
N ASP A 40 0.61 39.29 -11.50
CA ASP A 40 -0.70 39.92 -11.51
C ASP A 40 -0.99 40.70 -10.22
N LEU A 41 -0.68 40.11 -9.05
CA LEU A 41 -0.83 40.82 -7.78
C LEU A 41 0.16 41.98 -7.65
N LYS A 42 1.39 41.82 -8.17
CA LYS A 42 2.38 42.90 -8.20
C LYS A 42 1.89 44.07 -9.04
N ARG A 43 1.24 43.81 -10.19
CA ARG A 43 0.58 44.84 -11.01
C ARG A 43 -0.59 45.51 -10.28
N ALA A 44 -1.31 44.76 -9.43
CA ALA A 44 -2.36 45.28 -8.57
C ALA A 44 -1.85 45.93 -7.27
N GLY A 45 -0.54 46.25 -7.17
CA GLY A 45 0.05 46.94 -6.03
C GLY A 45 0.37 46.06 -4.81
N THR A 46 0.22 44.74 -4.91
CA THR A 46 0.47 43.80 -3.81
C THR A 46 1.66 42.89 -4.10
N THR A 47 2.76 43.06 -3.37
CA THR A 47 3.95 42.21 -3.53
C THR A 47 3.86 40.98 -2.63
N VAL A 48 3.85 39.79 -3.24
CA VAL A 48 3.78 38.51 -2.51
C VAL A 48 4.72 37.45 -3.08
N SER A 49 5.05 36.47 -2.25
CA SER A 49 5.86 35.32 -2.67
C SER A 49 5.02 34.22 -3.33
N LYS A 50 5.65 33.33 -4.10
CA LYS A 50 5.02 32.10 -4.63
C LYS A 50 4.43 31.21 -3.53
N LYS A 51 5.04 31.22 -2.34
CA LYS A 51 4.56 30.49 -1.15
C LYS A 51 3.22 31.05 -0.68
N THR A 52 3.08 32.38 -0.66
CA THR A 52 1.84 33.08 -0.29
C THR A 52 0.71 32.78 -1.27
N ILE A 53 0.99 32.74 -2.58
CA ILE A 53 0.02 32.28 -3.60
C ILE A 53 -0.40 30.84 -3.32
N SER A 54 0.57 29.94 -3.08
CA SER A 54 0.30 28.51 -2.84
C SER A 54 -0.57 28.28 -1.61
N ASN A 55 -0.31 29.01 -0.51
CA ASN A 55 -1.13 28.94 0.70
C ASN A 55 -2.54 29.50 0.48
N THR A 56 -2.70 30.47 -0.43
CA THR A 56 -4.00 31.07 -0.75
C THR A 56 -4.83 30.14 -1.62
N LEU A 57 -4.23 29.51 -2.64
CA LEU A 57 -4.89 28.49 -3.46
C LEU A 57 -5.31 27.28 -2.62
N ARG A 58 -4.43 26.79 -1.72
CA ARG A 58 -4.74 25.68 -0.81
C ARG A 58 -5.91 26.00 0.14
N ARG A 59 -5.95 27.21 0.69
CA ARG A 59 -7.08 27.66 1.54
C ARG A 59 -8.42 27.65 0.80
N HIS A 60 -8.41 27.78 -0.52
CA HIS A 60 -9.61 27.71 -1.37
C HIS A 60 -9.76 26.33 -2.04
N GLY A 61 -9.15 25.28 -1.49
CA GLY A 61 -9.30 23.90 -1.96
C GLY A 61 -8.59 23.56 -3.28
N LEU A 62 -7.82 24.48 -3.86
CA LEU A 62 -7.10 24.25 -5.11
C LEU A 62 -5.71 23.65 -4.85
N LYS A 63 -5.47 22.49 -5.45
CA LYS A 63 -4.19 21.78 -5.44
C LYS A 63 -3.55 21.75 -6.82
N SER A 64 -2.22 21.77 -6.84
CA SER A 64 -1.44 21.59 -8.06
C SER A 64 -1.41 20.11 -8.41
N CYS A 65 -1.96 19.75 -9.56
CA CYS A 65 -1.97 18.38 -10.08
C CYS A 65 -1.37 18.33 -11.48
N SER A 66 -0.80 17.18 -11.85
CA SER A 66 -0.42 16.92 -13.24
C SER A 66 -1.68 16.79 -14.09
N ALA A 67 -1.72 17.45 -15.26
CA ALA A 67 -2.82 17.30 -16.19
C ALA A 67 -2.92 15.84 -16.67
N ARG A 68 -4.12 15.26 -16.65
CA ARG A 68 -4.36 13.92 -17.20
C ARG A 68 -4.15 13.96 -18.71
N LYS A 69 -3.34 13.04 -19.23
CA LYS A 69 -3.18 12.84 -20.67
C LYS A 69 -4.31 11.93 -21.12
N VAL A 70 -5.20 12.44 -21.96
CA VAL A 70 -6.31 11.66 -22.56
C VAL A 70 -6.23 11.81 -24.08
N PRO A 71 -6.65 10.79 -24.87
CA PRO A 71 -6.75 10.92 -26.32
C PRO A 71 -7.63 12.11 -26.71
N LEU A 72 -7.30 12.75 -27.82
CA LEU A 72 -8.14 13.83 -28.36
C LEU A 72 -9.38 13.21 -29.00
N LEU A 73 -10.50 13.21 -28.28
CA LEU A 73 -11.77 12.66 -28.75
C LEU A 73 -12.57 13.70 -29.52
N LYS A 74 -13.06 13.34 -30.71
CA LYS A 74 -14.09 14.09 -31.44
C LYS A 74 -15.47 13.73 -30.86
N PRO A 75 -16.50 14.58 -31.01
CA PRO A 75 -17.85 14.27 -30.54
C PRO A 75 -18.39 12.91 -31.01
N ALA A 76 -18.12 12.55 -32.28
CA ALA A 76 -18.49 11.24 -32.81
C ALA A 76 -17.83 10.06 -32.06
N HIS A 77 -16.57 10.20 -31.63
CA HIS A 77 -15.89 9.17 -30.84
C HIS A 77 -16.54 9.03 -29.45
N VAL A 78 -16.93 10.15 -28.84
CA VAL A 78 -17.61 10.16 -27.53
C VAL A 78 -18.95 9.43 -27.63
N GLN A 79 -19.75 9.70 -28.66
CA GLN A 79 -21.04 9.05 -28.86
C GLN A 79 -20.88 7.54 -29.12
N ALA A 80 -19.94 7.14 -29.98
CA ALA A 80 -19.67 5.72 -30.26
C ALA A 80 -19.21 4.96 -29.00
N ARG A 81 -18.34 5.59 -28.18
CA ARG A 81 -17.88 5.02 -26.91
C ARG A 81 -19.01 4.90 -25.89
N LEU A 82 -19.88 5.91 -25.79
CA LEU A 82 -21.03 5.87 -24.89
C LEU A 82 -22.03 4.79 -25.31
N LYS A 83 -22.30 4.69 -26.63
CA LYS A 83 -23.15 3.63 -27.17
C LYS A 83 -22.59 2.25 -26.84
N PHE A 84 -21.30 2.01 -27.12
CA PHE A 84 -20.64 0.74 -26.78
C PHE A 84 -20.77 0.40 -25.28
N ALA A 85 -20.52 1.38 -24.41
CA ALA A 85 -20.63 1.17 -22.96
C ALA A 85 -22.06 0.85 -22.52
N ASN A 86 -23.07 1.51 -23.10
CA ASN A 86 -24.48 1.21 -22.79
C ASN A 86 -24.91 -0.15 -23.35
N ASP A 87 -24.49 -0.48 -24.57
CA ASP A 87 -24.86 -1.74 -25.24
C ASP A 87 -24.34 -2.97 -24.48
N HIS A 88 -23.25 -2.82 -23.70
CA HIS A 88 -22.62 -3.92 -22.95
C HIS A 88 -22.61 -3.70 -21.43
N LEU A 89 -23.42 -2.77 -20.90
CA LEU A 89 -23.43 -2.42 -19.47
C LEU A 89 -23.93 -3.56 -18.59
N ASP A 90 -24.93 -4.28 -19.10
CA ASP A 90 -25.64 -5.35 -18.41
C ASP A 90 -25.17 -6.75 -18.90
N ASP A 91 -24.11 -6.80 -19.71
CA ASP A 91 -23.55 -8.06 -20.20
C ASP A 91 -22.95 -8.86 -19.03
N PRO A 92 -23.32 -10.14 -18.87
CA PRO A 92 -22.85 -10.95 -17.76
C PRO A 92 -21.38 -11.36 -17.95
N GLU A 93 -20.71 -11.72 -16.86
CA GLU A 93 -19.27 -12.02 -16.85
C GLU A 93 -18.90 -13.14 -17.86
N GLU A 94 -19.78 -14.12 -18.03
CA GLU A 94 -19.56 -15.26 -18.95
C GLU A 94 -19.45 -14.84 -20.42
N GLU A 95 -20.03 -13.70 -20.83
CA GLU A 95 -19.84 -13.17 -22.18
C GLU A 95 -18.43 -12.58 -22.36
N TRP A 96 -17.91 -11.92 -21.33
CA TRP A 96 -16.55 -11.35 -21.33
C TRP A 96 -15.46 -12.41 -21.23
N GLU A 97 -15.73 -13.53 -20.54
CA GLU A 97 -14.81 -14.68 -20.48
C GLU A 97 -14.54 -15.31 -21.86
N LYS A 98 -15.47 -15.13 -22.80
CA LYS A 98 -15.36 -15.61 -24.18
C LYS A 98 -14.54 -14.69 -25.08
N VAL A 99 -14.13 -13.51 -24.59
CA VAL A 99 -13.40 -12.51 -25.39
C VAL A 99 -11.90 -12.78 -25.33
N MET A 100 -11.28 -12.88 -26.51
CA MET A 100 -9.85 -12.85 -26.69
C MET A 100 -9.42 -11.42 -27.02
N TRP A 101 -8.86 -10.75 -26.03
CA TRP A 101 -8.34 -9.39 -26.13
C TRP A 101 -6.99 -9.39 -26.81
N SER A 102 -6.75 -8.45 -27.73
CA SER A 102 -5.46 -8.33 -28.40
C SER A 102 -5.09 -6.88 -28.65
N ASP A 103 -3.79 -6.61 -28.69
CA ASP A 103 -3.25 -5.29 -29.02
C ASP A 103 -1.74 -5.36 -29.31
N GLU A 104 -1.22 -4.27 -29.87
CA GLU A 104 0.21 -4.05 -30.05
C GLU A 104 0.78 -3.10 -28.99
N THR A 105 2.01 -3.37 -28.54
CA THR A 105 2.71 -2.45 -27.64
C THR A 105 4.13 -2.19 -28.08
N LYS A 106 4.54 -0.91 -28.01
CA LYS A 106 5.90 -0.48 -28.27
C LYS A 106 6.67 -0.36 -26.95
N ILE A 107 7.85 -0.98 -26.89
CA ILE A 107 8.78 -0.90 -25.77
C ILE A 107 10.06 -0.22 -26.24
N GLU A 108 10.35 0.95 -25.68
CA GLU A 108 11.50 1.78 -26.05
C GLU A 108 12.67 1.54 -25.09
N LEU A 109 13.89 1.39 -25.62
CA LEU A 109 15.09 1.16 -24.80
C LEU A 109 15.42 2.37 -23.90
N PHE A 110 15.17 3.59 -24.39
CA PHE A 110 15.48 4.86 -23.70
C PHE A 110 14.26 5.76 -23.46
N GLY A 111 13.04 5.19 -23.50
CA GLY A 111 11.80 5.95 -23.47
C GLY A 111 10.80 5.48 -22.40
N LEU A 112 11.08 5.76 -21.14
CA LEU A 112 10.01 5.76 -20.14
C LEU A 112 9.54 7.20 -19.93
N ASN A 113 8.30 7.45 -20.35
CA ASN A 113 7.53 8.69 -20.19
C ASN A 113 7.25 9.09 -18.71
N SER A 114 8.05 8.62 -17.77
CA SER A 114 8.12 9.13 -16.41
C SER A 114 9.33 10.04 -16.31
N THR A 115 9.11 11.31 -16.03
CA THR A 115 10.15 12.24 -15.57
C THR A 115 10.95 11.55 -14.45
N ARG A 116 12.20 11.13 -14.73
CA ARG A 116 13.07 10.56 -13.71
C ARG A 116 13.69 11.71 -12.94
N HIS A 117 13.36 11.78 -11.65
CA HIS A 117 14.00 12.73 -10.75
C HIS A 117 15.39 12.19 -10.37
N VAL A 118 16.42 12.99 -10.65
CA VAL A 118 17.79 12.71 -10.20
C VAL A 118 18.09 13.61 -9.02
N TRP A 119 18.58 13.03 -7.94
CA TRP A 119 19.13 13.77 -6.80
C TRP A 119 20.60 14.09 -7.11
N ARG A 120 20.95 15.37 -7.23
CA ARG A 120 22.32 15.83 -7.54
C ARG A 120 22.68 17.08 -6.75
N LYS A 121 23.98 17.28 -6.45
CA LYS A 121 24.50 18.51 -5.85
C LYS A 121 24.60 19.62 -6.92
N LYS A 122 24.68 20.88 -6.49
CA LYS A 122 24.85 22.05 -7.38
C LYS A 122 26.17 21.91 -8.15
N LYS A 123 26.15 22.06 -9.49
CA LYS A 123 27.26 21.84 -10.46
C LYS A 123 27.51 20.41 -10.95
N ASP A 124 26.83 19.38 -10.42
CA ASP A 124 26.95 17.99 -10.93
C ASP A 124 26.03 17.70 -12.13
N GLU A 125 25.72 18.74 -12.90
CA GLU A 125 24.57 18.72 -13.80
C GLU A 125 24.81 17.89 -15.07
N TYR A 126 26.07 17.86 -15.51
CA TYR A 126 26.53 17.19 -16.72
C TYR A 126 27.25 15.87 -16.43
N ASN A 127 27.27 15.42 -15.17
CA ASN A 127 27.81 14.11 -14.84
C ASN A 127 26.98 13.02 -15.57
N PRO A 128 27.59 12.08 -16.30
CA PRO A 128 26.88 11.00 -17.01
C PRO A 128 25.90 10.19 -16.14
N LYS A 129 26.12 10.14 -14.82
CA LYS A 129 25.20 9.51 -13.85
C LYS A 129 23.94 10.35 -13.55
N ASN A 130 23.99 11.65 -13.84
CA ASN A 130 22.94 12.63 -13.60
C ASN A 130 22.28 13.14 -14.90
N THR A 131 22.74 12.66 -16.05
CA THR A 131 22.14 12.91 -17.36
C THR A 131 21.42 11.66 -17.83
N ILE A 132 20.33 11.83 -18.56
CA ILE A 132 19.67 10.73 -19.27
C ILE A 132 20.18 10.80 -20.70
N PRO A 133 20.91 9.78 -21.20
CA PRO A 133 21.41 9.78 -22.57
C PRO A 133 20.23 9.91 -23.55
N THR A 134 20.21 10.99 -24.33
CA THR A 134 19.27 11.18 -25.43
C THR A 134 20.00 10.89 -26.74
N VAL A 135 19.51 9.90 -27.49
CA VAL A 135 20.09 9.51 -28.78
C VAL A 135 19.25 10.11 -29.91
N LYS A 136 19.92 10.70 -30.91
CA LYS A 136 19.27 11.40 -32.05
C LYS A 136 18.28 10.53 -32.84
N HIS A 137 18.36 9.19 -32.73
CA HIS A 137 17.51 8.23 -33.46
C HIS A 137 16.70 7.29 -32.55
N GLY A 138 16.38 7.68 -31.32
CA GLY A 138 15.37 6.98 -30.52
C GLY A 138 15.75 5.56 -30.03
N GLY A 139 17.04 5.24 -29.92
CA GLY A 139 17.52 4.22 -28.98
C GLY A 139 17.20 2.76 -29.29
N GLY A 140 16.46 2.49 -30.36
CA GLY A 140 15.88 1.18 -30.60
C GLY A 140 14.61 0.96 -29.79
N ASN A 141 13.65 0.29 -30.43
CA ASN A 141 12.42 -0.17 -29.81
C ASN A 141 12.11 -1.58 -30.31
N ILE A 142 11.32 -2.31 -29.53
CA ILE A 142 10.64 -3.52 -30.01
C ILE A 142 9.14 -3.25 -30.02
N ILE A 143 8.46 -3.82 -31.00
CA ILE A 143 7.00 -3.84 -31.05
C ILE A 143 6.58 -5.28 -30.83
N LEU A 144 5.65 -5.47 -29.92
CA LEU A 144 5.11 -6.78 -29.54
C LEU A 144 3.62 -6.80 -29.85
N TRP A 145 3.16 -7.93 -30.37
CA TRP A 145 1.75 -8.29 -30.43
C TRP A 145 1.48 -9.36 -29.37
N GLY A 146 0.36 -9.27 -28.69
CA GLY A 146 -0.08 -10.38 -27.85
C GLY A 146 -1.59 -10.35 -27.61
N CYS A 147 -2.04 -11.41 -26.96
CA CYS A 147 -3.45 -11.58 -26.63
C CYS A 147 -3.61 -12.22 -25.25
N PHE A 148 -4.77 -12.04 -24.63
CA PHE A 148 -5.13 -12.72 -23.39
C PHE A 148 -6.66 -12.89 -23.30
N SER A 149 -7.08 -13.80 -22.44
CA SER A 149 -8.50 -14.04 -22.09
C SER A 149 -8.62 -14.24 -20.58
N ALA A 150 -9.84 -14.42 -20.07
CA ALA A 150 -10.06 -14.81 -18.67
C ALA A 150 -9.30 -16.10 -18.27
N LYS A 151 -9.00 -16.97 -19.24
CA LYS A 151 -8.24 -18.23 -19.02
C LYS A 151 -6.73 -18.04 -18.94
N GLY A 152 -6.23 -16.82 -19.14
CA GLY A 152 -4.81 -16.48 -19.07
C GLY A 152 -4.26 -15.85 -20.35
N THR A 153 -2.94 -15.76 -20.39
CA THR A 153 -2.20 -15.07 -21.46
C THR A 153 -1.94 -15.97 -22.67
N GLY A 154 -2.16 -15.43 -23.86
CA GLY A 154 -1.72 -16.02 -25.11
C GLY A 154 -0.23 -15.82 -25.36
N ARG A 155 0.24 -16.30 -26.52
CA ARG A 155 1.65 -16.20 -26.91
C ARG A 155 1.99 -14.75 -27.28
N LEU A 156 3.21 -14.35 -26.95
CA LEU A 156 3.77 -13.07 -27.35
C LEU A 156 4.46 -13.21 -28.72
N HIS A 157 4.23 -12.28 -29.64
CA HIS A 157 4.89 -12.22 -30.94
C HIS A 157 5.68 -10.94 -31.09
N ARG A 158 6.95 -11.05 -31.45
CA ARG A 158 7.75 -9.89 -31.85
C ARG A 158 7.48 -9.52 -33.29
N ILE A 159 7.19 -8.24 -33.53
CA ILE A 159 7.01 -7.69 -34.87
C ILE A 159 8.33 -7.11 -35.36
N GLU A 160 8.78 -7.55 -36.52
CA GLU A 160 9.97 -7.03 -37.19
C GLU A 160 9.57 -6.00 -38.25
N GLY A 161 9.99 -4.75 -38.07
CA GLY A 161 9.66 -3.65 -38.98
C GLY A 161 8.25 -3.07 -38.76
N ARG A 162 7.67 -2.50 -39.83
CA ARG A 162 6.34 -1.91 -39.80
C ARG A 162 5.31 -2.98 -40.16
N MET A 163 4.37 -3.25 -39.25
CA MET A 163 3.29 -4.20 -39.50
C MET A 163 2.39 -3.70 -40.63
N ASP A 164 2.17 -4.55 -41.65
CA ASP A 164 1.15 -4.37 -42.68
C ASP A 164 0.01 -5.38 -42.50
N GLY A 165 -1.02 -5.28 -43.33
CA GLY A 165 -2.17 -6.19 -43.24
C GLY A 165 -1.84 -7.66 -43.52
N ALA A 166 -0.78 -7.96 -44.29
CA ALA A 166 -0.38 -9.34 -44.59
C ALA A 166 0.32 -9.97 -43.39
N MET A 167 1.29 -9.25 -42.81
CA MET A 167 1.96 -9.62 -41.56
C MET A 167 0.96 -9.77 -40.42
N TYR A 168 -0.03 -8.87 -40.33
CA TYR A 168 -1.09 -8.99 -39.33
C TYR A 168 -1.86 -10.32 -39.46
N ARG A 169 -2.32 -10.70 -40.67
CA ARG A 169 -3.00 -11.99 -40.88
C ARG A 169 -2.12 -13.18 -40.56
N GLU A 170 -0.82 -13.08 -40.83
CA GLU A 170 0.15 -14.12 -40.46
C GLU A 170 0.26 -14.26 -38.93
N ILE A 171 0.33 -13.15 -38.20
CA ILE A 171 0.32 -13.15 -36.73
C ILE A 171 -0.96 -13.78 -36.19
N LEU A 172 -2.13 -13.46 -36.77
CA LEU A 172 -3.39 -14.11 -36.38
C LEU A 172 -3.36 -15.62 -36.65
N ALA A 173 -2.80 -16.05 -37.77
CA ALA A 173 -2.70 -17.48 -38.10
C ALA A 173 -1.74 -18.24 -37.18
N ASN A 174 -0.57 -17.66 -36.93
CA ASN A 174 0.57 -18.33 -36.31
C ASN A 174 0.69 -18.09 -34.80
N ASN A 175 0.00 -17.07 -34.28
CA ASN A 175 -0.02 -16.77 -32.85
C ASN A 175 -1.44 -16.85 -32.26
N LEU A 176 -2.42 -16.07 -32.76
CA LEU A 176 -3.76 -16.02 -32.15
C LEU A 176 -4.42 -17.41 -32.12
N LEU A 177 -4.51 -18.10 -33.25
CA LEU A 177 -5.19 -19.40 -33.32
C LEU A 177 -4.52 -20.47 -32.42
N PRO A 178 -3.18 -20.61 -32.39
CA PRO A 178 -2.52 -21.44 -31.40
C PRO A 178 -2.76 -21.04 -29.95
N SER A 179 -2.83 -19.73 -29.65
CA SER A 179 -3.10 -19.22 -28.30
C SER A 179 -4.51 -19.58 -27.82
N VAL A 180 -5.52 -19.44 -28.69
CA VAL A 180 -6.92 -19.87 -28.42
C VAL A 180 -6.97 -21.37 -28.09
N ARG A 181 -6.24 -22.20 -28.86
CA ARG A 181 -6.17 -23.66 -28.62
C ARG A 181 -5.46 -23.99 -27.32
N ALA A 182 -4.34 -23.35 -27.04
CA ALA A 182 -3.57 -23.56 -25.81
C ALA A 182 -4.39 -23.20 -24.56
N LEU A 183 -5.14 -22.11 -24.62
CA LEU A 183 -6.02 -21.63 -23.54
C LEU A 183 -7.33 -22.42 -23.43
N LYS A 184 -7.57 -23.42 -24.31
CA LYS A 184 -8.79 -24.25 -24.34
C LYS A 184 -10.06 -23.39 -24.32
N MET A 185 -10.12 -22.35 -25.14
CA MET A 185 -11.31 -21.50 -25.22
C MET A 185 -12.52 -22.28 -25.76
N GLY A 186 -13.71 -21.97 -25.23
CA GLY A 186 -14.95 -22.62 -25.63
C GLY A 186 -15.34 -22.33 -27.09
N ARG A 187 -16.35 -23.05 -27.58
CA ARG A 187 -16.98 -22.73 -28.88
C ARG A 187 -17.67 -21.36 -28.77
N GLY A 188 -17.56 -20.53 -29.81
CA GLY A 188 -18.20 -19.21 -29.85
C GLY A 188 -17.39 -18.07 -29.22
N TRP A 189 -16.08 -18.23 -29.04
CA TRP A 189 -15.21 -17.14 -28.60
C TRP A 189 -15.24 -15.94 -29.56
N VAL A 190 -15.02 -14.75 -29.01
CA VAL A 190 -15.04 -13.48 -29.73
C VAL A 190 -13.65 -12.88 -29.77
N PHE A 191 -13.20 -12.45 -30.94
CA PHE A 191 -11.93 -11.78 -31.12
C PHE A 191 -12.08 -10.27 -30.98
N GLN A 192 -11.30 -9.65 -30.10
CA GLN A 192 -11.21 -8.20 -30.02
C GLN A 192 -9.90 -7.71 -30.66
N HIS A 193 -10.04 -6.71 -31.54
CA HIS A 193 -8.96 -5.90 -32.07
C HIS A 193 -9.46 -4.46 -32.29
N ASP A 194 -8.53 -3.50 -32.40
CA ASP A 194 -8.92 -2.12 -32.65
C ASP A 194 -9.27 -1.85 -34.13
N ASN A 195 -9.75 -0.63 -34.42
CA ASN A 195 -10.10 -0.21 -35.77
C ASN A 195 -8.92 0.40 -36.56
N ASP A 196 -7.67 -0.03 -36.29
CA ASP A 196 -6.54 0.40 -37.11
C ASP A 196 -6.78 0.04 -38.60
N PRO A 197 -6.35 0.89 -39.56
CA PRO A 197 -6.45 0.60 -41.00
C PRO A 197 -6.00 -0.82 -41.40
N LYS A 198 -4.99 -1.39 -40.73
CA LYS A 198 -4.50 -2.75 -41.02
C LYS A 198 -5.49 -3.86 -40.62
N HIS A 199 -6.28 -3.60 -39.57
CA HIS A 199 -7.31 -4.51 -39.05
C HIS A 199 -8.59 -4.42 -39.88
N THR A 200 -8.93 -3.21 -40.33
CA THR A 200 -10.15 -2.91 -41.08
C THR A 200 -10.02 -3.10 -42.59
N ALA A 201 -8.83 -3.41 -43.10
CA ALA A 201 -8.57 -3.71 -44.50
C ALA A 201 -9.47 -4.85 -45.01
N ARG A 202 -9.97 -4.72 -46.25
CA ARG A 202 -10.90 -5.69 -46.87
C ARG A 202 -10.37 -7.13 -46.80
N ALA A 203 -9.10 -7.33 -47.16
CA ALA A 203 -8.46 -8.65 -47.12
C ALA A 203 -8.39 -9.24 -45.70
N THR A 204 -8.26 -8.42 -44.66
CA THR A 204 -8.27 -8.86 -43.26
C THR A 204 -9.68 -9.28 -42.84
N LYS A 205 -10.71 -8.49 -43.19
CA LYS A 205 -12.12 -8.84 -42.93
C LYS A 205 -12.54 -10.13 -43.64
N GLU A 206 -12.17 -10.30 -44.91
CA GLU A 206 -12.40 -11.52 -45.68
C GLU A 206 -11.70 -12.74 -45.05
N TRP A 207 -10.47 -12.56 -44.55
CA TRP A 207 -9.74 -13.63 -43.87
C TRP A 207 -10.41 -14.04 -42.54
N LEU A 208 -10.84 -13.08 -41.73
CA LEU A 208 -11.56 -13.33 -40.47
C LEU A 208 -12.87 -14.09 -40.74
N CYS A 209 -13.61 -13.68 -41.77
CA CYS A 209 -14.83 -14.37 -42.21
C CYS A 209 -14.53 -15.81 -42.69
N LYS A 210 -13.50 -16.00 -43.52
CA LYS A 210 -13.06 -17.33 -43.99
C LYS A 210 -12.61 -18.25 -42.86
N LYS A 211 -12.10 -17.70 -41.76
CA LYS A 211 -11.70 -18.44 -40.56
C LYS A 211 -12.85 -18.58 -39.55
N HIS A 212 -14.05 -18.09 -39.87
CA HIS A 212 -15.24 -18.11 -39.02
C HIS A 212 -15.00 -17.46 -37.65
N LEU A 213 -14.24 -16.36 -37.61
CA LEU A 213 -13.96 -15.63 -36.38
C LEU A 213 -15.01 -14.54 -36.14
N LYS A 214 -15.68 -14.59 -34.99
CA LYS A 214 -16.58 -13.53 -34.54
C LYS A 214 -15.73 -12.38 -33.98
N VAL A 215 -15.92 -11.17 -34.50
CA VAL A 215 -15.17 -9.98 -34.08
C VAL A 215 -16.05 -9.10 -33.20
N LEU A 216 -15.51 -8.60 -32.09
CA LEU A 216 -16.20 -7.65 -31.22
C LEU A 216 -16.25 -6.27 -31.89
N GLU A 217 -17.43 -5.65 -31.93
CA GLU A 217 -17.55 -4.27 -32.41
C GLU A 217 -16.82 -3.34 -31.44
N TRP A 218 -15.84 -2.58 -31.92
CA TRP A 218 -14.97 -1.77 -31.05
C TRP A 218 -15.06 -0.28 -31.39
N PRO A 219 -15.19 0.64 -30.43
CA PRO A 219 -15.15 2.07 -30.70
C PRO A 219 -13.73 2.56 -30.95
N SER A 220 -13.51 3.30 -32.03
CA SER A 220 -12.20 3.88 -32.37
C SER A 220 -11.64 4.81 -31.28
N GLN A 221 -10.31 4.87 -31.13
CA GLN A 221 -9.62 5.70 -30.13
C GLN A 221 -10.02 5.39 -28.68
N SER A 222 -10.14 4.10 -28.36
CA SER A 222 -10.55 3.62 -27.03
C SER A 222 -9.53 2.65 -26.42
N PRO A 223 -8.24 3.02 -26.32
CA PRO A 223 -7.24 2.15 -25.70
C PRO A 223 -7.58 1.86 -24.23
N ASP A 224 -8.19 2.82 -23.54
CA ASP A 224 -8.57 2.70 -22.14
C ASP A 224 -9.69 1.68 -21.86
N LEU A 225 -10.43 1.26 -22.88
CA LEU A 225 -11.43 0.19 -22.76
C LEU A 225 -10.79 -1.21 -22.92
N ASN A 226 -9.59 -1.32 -23.51
CA ASN A 226 -8.94 -2.60 -23.74
C ASN A 226 -8.13 -3.02 -22.50
N PRO A 227 -8.52 -4.08 -21.76
CA PRO A 227 -7.84 -4.40 -20.50
C PRO A 227 -6.40 -4.90 -20.71
N ILE A 228 -6.01 -5.28 -21.93
CA ILE A 228 -4.62 -5.67 -22.25
C ILE A 228 -3.63 -4.53 -22.01
N GLU A 229 -4.07 -3.27 -22.04
CA GLU A 229 -3.22 -2.11 -21.75
C GLU A 229 -2.69 -2.12 -20.32
N ASN A 230 -3.44 -2.72 -19.38
CA ASN A 230 -2.97 -2.94 -18.02
C ASN A 230 -1.84 -3.98 -17.99
N LEU A 231 -1.98 -5.05 -18.77
CA LEU A 231 -0.93 -6.07 -18.95
C LEU A 231 0.32 -5.47 -19.62
N TRP A 232 0.15 -4.62 -20.63
CA TRP A 232 1.25 -3.89 -21.26
C TRP A 232 1.96 -2.94 -20.33
N ARG A 233 1.22 -2.24 -19.48
CA ARG A 233 1.81 -1.41 -18.43
C ARG A 233 2.67 -2.25 -17.49
N GLU A 234 2.15 -3.36 -17.00
CA GLU A 234 2.87 -4.25 -16.09
C GLU A 234 4.12 -4.85 -16.75
N LEU A 235 4.00 -5.30 -18.00
CA LEU A 235 5.13 -5.80 -18.80
C LEU A 235 6.23 -4.73 -18.94
N LYS A 236 5.85 -3.49 -19.28
CA LYS A 236 6.81 -2.37 -19.40
C LYS A 236 7.47 -2.03 -18.07
N VAL A 237 6.74 -2.09 -16.95
CA VAL A 237 7.30 -1.87 -15.61
C VAL A 237 8.33 -2.95 -15.26
N ARG A 238 8.00 -4.23 -15.46
CA ARG A 238 8.93 -5.35 -15.20
C ARG A 238 10.17 -5.30 -16.08
N ILE A 239 10.01 -4.92 -17.35
CA ILE A 239 11.13 -4.72 -18.27
C ILE A 239 12.01 -3.55 -17.82
N ALA A 240 11.40 -2.44 -17.42
CA ALA A 240 12.12 -1.27 -16.93
C ALA A 240 12.96 -1.56 -15.68
N GLN A 241 12.44 -2.35 -14.75
CA GLN A 241 13.14 -2.75 -13.52
C GLN A 241 14.43 -3.53 -13.81
N ARG A 242 14.47 -4.30 -14.91
CA ARG A 242 15.65 -5.10 -15.30
C ARG A 242 16.74 -4.30 -16.02
N GLN A 243 16.50 -3.01 -16.27
CA GLN A 243 17.46 -2.06 -16.86
C GLN A 243 18.22 -2.59 -18.09
N PRO A 244 17.50 -2.96 -19.18
CA PRO A 244 18.16 -3.38 -20.42
C PRO A 244 19.07 -2.26 -20.95
N GLN A 245 20.31 -2.58 -21.30
CA GLN A 245 21.30 -1.58 -21.74
C GLN A 245 21.38 -1.48 -23.26
N ASN A 246 20.92 -2.50 -23.98
CA ASN A 246 20.93 -2.57 -25.44
C ASN A 246 19.71 -3.37 -25.96
N LEU A 247 19.49 -3.34 -27.28
CA LEU A 247 18.35 -4.03 -27.91
C LEU A 247 18.42 -5.55 -27.72
N LYS A 248 19.61 -6.16 -27.71
CA LYS A 248 19.78 -7.61 -27.50
C LYS A 248 19.38 -8.04 -26.08
N ASP A 249 19.64 -7.20 -25.07
CA ASP A 249 19.19 -7.45 -23.69
C ASP A 249 17.66 -7.46 -23.62
N LEU A 250 17.02 -6.53 -24.34
CA LEU A 250 15.58 -6.42 -24.42
C LEU A 250 14.94 -7.62 -25.14
N GLU A 251 15.57 -8.11 -26.21
CA GLU A 251 15.18 -9.34 -26.93
C GLU A 251 15.35 -10.60 -26.06
N LYS A 252 16.47 -10.72 -25.35
CA LYS A 252 16.71 -11.85 -24.44
C LYS A 252 15.71 -11.89 -23.30
N LEU A 253 15.30 -10.71 -22.84
CA LEU A 253 14.31 -10.56 -21.79
C LEU A 253 12.91 -10.95 -22.27
N GLU A 254 12.55 -10.58 -23.50
CA GLU A 254 11.30 -11.00 -24.14
C GLU A 254 11.20 -12.53 -24.26
N ARG A 255 12.22 -13.20 -24.83
CA ARG A 255 12.23 -14.68 -24.94
C ARG A 255 12.04 -15.39 -23.60
N ARG A 256 12.74 -14.92 -22.56
CA ARG A 256 12.60 -15.47 -21.19
C ARG A 256 11.18 -15.33 -20.63
N MET A 257 10.46 -14.28 -21.00
CA MET A 257 9.10 -14.02 -20.53
C MET A 257 8.08 -14.83 -21.33
N ALA A 258 8.33 -15.07 -22.62
CA ALA A 258 7.52 -15.96 -23.45
C ALA A 258 7.58 -17.44 -22.97
N ASP A 259 8.76 -17.90 -22.53
CA ASP A 259 8.97 -19.28 -22.06
C ASP A 259 8.33 -19.56 -20.68
N ALA A 260 8.24 -18.56 -19.80
CA ALA A 260 7.67 -18.70 -18.46
C ALA A 260 6.14 -18.89 -18.46
N GLY A 261 5.43 -18.33 -19.46
CA GLY A 261 3.97 -18.42 -19.56
C GLY A 261 3.42 -19.79 -19.96
N SER A 262 4.29 -20.78 -20.27
CA SER A 262 3.87 -22.10 -20.76
C SER A 262 3.81 -23.20 -19.70
N LYS A 263 4.13 -22.93 -18.42
CA LYS A 263 4.37 -23.98 -17.40
C LYS A 263 3.42 -24.03 -16.18
N GLU A 264 2.41 -23.19 -16.07
CA GLU A 264 1.46 -23.26 -14.94
C GLU A 264 0.02 -23.46 -15.46
N SER A 265 -0.43 -24.72 -15.49
CA SER A 265 -1.87 -25.04 -15.57
C SER A 265 -2.15 -26.37 -14.84
N GLY A 266 -2.56 -26.27 -13.58
CA GLY A 266 -3.23 -27.33 -12.83
C GLY A 266 -4.60 -26.82 -12.38
N PRO A 267 -5.68 -27.62 -12.44
CA PRO A 267 -7.03 -27.12 -12.15
C PRO A 267 -7.25 -26.96 -10.65
N ILE A 268 -7.80 -25.82 -10.25
CA ILE A 268 -8.44 -25.61 -8.95
C ILE A 268 -9.75 -26.39 -8.99
N GLY A 269 -9.81 -27.52 -8.27
CA GLY A 269 -11.03 -28.27 -8.07
C GLY A 269 -12.02 -27.46 -7.22
N GLY A 270 -13.26 -27.36 -7.70
CA GLY A 270 -14.35 -26.74 -6.98
C GLY A 270 -14.69 -27.52 -5.72
N VAL A 271 -14.92 -26.80 -4.62
CA VAL A 271 -15.55 -27.34 -3.41
C VAL A 271 -16.88 -26.63 -3.28
N GLU A 272 -17.95 -27.42 -3.43
CA GLU A 272 -19.32 -27.03 -3.08
C GLU A 272 -19.39 -26.78 -1.57
N PHE A 273 -19.92 -25.62 -1.18
CA PHE A 273 -20.24 -25.32 0.21
C PHE A 273 -21.62 -25.89 0.55
N THR A 274 -21.66 -27.02 1.24
CA THR A 274 -22.87 -27.46 1.95
C THR A 274 -22.89 -26.88 3.36
N ASN A 275 -23.96 -26.15 3.67
CA ASN A 275 -24.27 -25.57 4.98
C ASN A 275 -24.50 -26.67 6.02
N THR A 276 -23.51 -27.03 6.82
CA THR A 276 -23.71 -27.53 8.20
C THR A 276 -22.39 -27.51 8.94
N GLU A 277 -22.12 -26.44 9.70
CA GLU A 277 -21.16 -26.40 10.84
C GLU A 277 -21.11 -24.95 11.37
N LEU A 278 -22.19 -24.55 12.03
CA LEU A 278 -22.25 -23.31 12.83
C LEU A 278 -22.51 -23.60 14.31
N GLU A 279 -22.45 -24.86 14.72
CA GLU A 279 -22.59 -25.29 16.11
C GLU A 279 -21.64 -26.45 16.38
N ASN A 280 -20.39 -26.12 16.74
CA ASN A 280 -19.55 -26.87 17.69
C ASN A 280 -18.10 -26.38 17.60
N ASN A 281 -17.75 -25.43 18.45
CA ASN A 281 -16.40 -25.30 18.99
C ASN A 281 -16.46 -24.52 20.31
N LYS A 282 -17.10 -25.14 21.30
CA LYS A 282 -16.65 -25.03 22.68
C LYS A 282 -15.81 -26.27 22.96
N SER A 283 -14.63 -26.05 23.52
CA SER A 283 -13.72 -27.06 24.07
C SER A 283 -12.83 -27.80 23.06
N ASN A 284 -11.57 -27.40 22.99
CA ASN A 284 -10.46 -28.37 23.00
C ASN A 284 -9.20 -27.72 23.58
N THR A 285 -9.05 -27.93 24.88
CA THR A 285 -7.82 -27.90 25.65
C THR A 285 -6.91 -29.03 25.16
N MET A 286 -5.79 -28.69 24.52
CA MET A 286 -4.59 -29.54 24.55
C MET A 286 -3.47 -28.71 25.17
N VAL A 287 -3.08 -29.16 26.36
CA VAL A 287 -1.96 -28.62 27.13
C VAL A 287 -0.68 -29.01 26.41
N GLU A 288 0.00 -28.05 25.78
CA GLU A 288 1.42 -28.21 25.43
C GLU A 288 2.26 -27.86 26.67
N GLU A 289 2.94 -28.87 27.20
CA GLU A 289 3.98 -28.76 28.22
C GLU A 289 5.06 -27.76 27.76
N GLY A 290 5.08 -26.58 28.40
CA GLY A 290 5.97 -25.47 28.06
C GLY A 290 5.30 -24.10 27.96
N SER A 291 4.00 -23.98 28.22
CA SER A 291 3.26 -22.70 28.15
C SER A 291 3.87 -21.63 29.07
N THR A 292 4.21 -20.47 28.51
CA THR A 292 4.80 -19.34 29.24
C THR A 292 3.79 -18.61 30.13
N PRO A 293 4.24 -17.87 31.16
CA PRO A 293 3.35 -17.21 32.12
C PRO A 293 2.29 -16.31 31.45
N LEU A 294 2.66 -15.62 30.37
CA LEU A 294 1.77 -14.74 29.61
C LEU A 294 0.73 -15.49 28.76
N ARG A 295 0.97 -16.76 28.38
CA ARG A 295 -0.06 -17.60 27.73
C ARG A 295 -1.14 -18.07 28.70
N ARG A 296 -0.87 -17.94 30.02
CA ARG A 296 -1.82 -18.23 31.10
C ARG A 296 -2.35 -16.94 31.74
N MET A 297 -2.33 -15.82 31.03
CA MET A 297 -2.73 -14.52 31.56
C MET A 297 -3.77 -13.88 30.63
N GLU A 298 -4.96 -13.62 31.17
CA GLU A 298 -5.97 -12.77 30.53
C GLU A 298 -5.54 -11.31 30.69
N ILE A 299 -5.56 -10.55 29.60
CA ILE A 299 -5.16 -9.14 29.56
C ILE A 299 -6.35 -8.33 29.07
N SER A 300 -6.71 -7.26 29.76
CA SER A 300 -7.70 -6.28 29.29
C SER A 300 -7.15 -4.87 29.48
N VAL A 301 -7.61 -3.93 28.65
CA VAL A 301 -7.33 -2.50 28.85
C VAL A 301 -8.64 -1.86 29.24
N ALA A 302 -9.06 -1.99 30.51
CA ALA A 302 -10.43 -1.75 30.94
C ALA A 302 -10.91 -0.30 30.75
N GLU A 303 -10.07 0.69 31.08
CA GLU A 303 -10.50 2.09 31.18
C GLU A 303 -9.45 3.06 30.62
N ALA A 304 -9.89 4.29 30.31
CA ALA A 304 -9.02 5.39 29.94
C ALA A 304 -9.33 6.63 30.79
N GLU A 305 -8.30 7.24 31.38
CA GLU A 305 -8.42 8.40 32.26
C GLU A 305 -7.54 9.56 31.76
N LYS A 306 -8.05 10.78 31.86
CA LYS A 306 -7.26 12.00 31.58
C LYS A 306 -6.55 12.44 32.85
N ARG A 307 -5.22 12.46 32.82
CA ARG A 307 -4.39 12.94 33.93
C ARG A 307 -3.59 14.16 33.52
N THR A 308 -3.30 15.02 34.50
CA THR A 308 -2.41 16.17 34.34
C THR A 308 -1.13 15.93 35.10
N GLY A 309 0.01 16.08 34.43
CA GLY A 309 1.33 15.96 35.06
C GLY A 309 2.30 17.03 34.55
N LYS A 310 3.48 17.09 35.16
CA LYS A 310 4.57 17.92 34.65
C LYS A 310 5.39 17.12 33.65
N ASN A 311 5.66 17.68 32.48
CA ASN A 311 6.55 17.07 31.50
C ASN A 311 8.04 17.27 31.88
N THR A 312 8.95 16.73 31.07
CA THR A 312 10.41 16.84 31.27
C THR A 312 10.95 18.29 31.27
N VAL A 313 10.13 19.26 30.85
CA VAL A 313 10.44 20.69 30.81
C VAL A 313 9.67 21.46 31.90
N ASN A 314 9.13 20.76 32.90
CA ASN A 314 8.29 21.31 33.99
C ASN A 314 7.03 22.04 33.53
N MET A 315 6.58 21.81 32.29
CA MET A 315 5.33 22.34 31.76
C MET A 315 4.17 21.41 32.11
N GLN A 316 3.03 21.99 32.50
CA GLN A 316 1.81 21.24 32.78
C GLN A 316 1.27 20.65 31.47
N GLU A 317 1.22 19.32 31.39
CA GLU A 317 0.77 18.56 30.24
C GLU A 317 -0.39 17.65 30.65
N THR A 318 -1.47 17.68 29.86
CA THR A 318 -2.60 16.76 30.00
C THR A 318 -2.39 15.58 29.06
N PHE A 319 -2.48 14.36 29.59
CA PHE A 319 -2.31 13.13 28.84
C PHE A 319 -3.32 12.06 29.26
N THR A 320 -3.61 11.13 28.35
CA THR A 320 -4.48 9.98 28.63
C THR A 320 -3.65 8.79 29.08
N VAL A 321 -4.08 8.15 30.16
CA VAL A 321 -3.59 6.86 30.65
C VAL A 321 -4.66 5.79 30.46
N TYR A 322 -4.24 4.54 30.35
CA TYR A 322 -5.08 3.38 30.14
C TYR A 322 -4.84 2.39 31.28
N LEU A 323 -5.91 1.90 31.89
CA LEU A 323 -5.87 0.88 32.93
C LEU A 323 -5.69 -0.48 32.24
N ILE A 324 -4.58 -1.15 32.51
CA ILE A 324 -4.34 -2.52 32.10
C ILE A 324 -4.68 -3.41 33.29
N GLU A 325 -5.59 -4.36 33.10
CA GLU A 325 -5.87 -5.40 34.07
C GLU A 325 -5.34 -6.73 33.56
N THR A 326 -4.79 -7.52 34.48
CA THR A 326 -4.24 -8.83 34.17
C THR A 326 -4.70 -9.85 35.17
N ARG A 327 -5.10 -11.03 34.68
CA ARG A 327 -5.60 -12.13 35.51
C ARG A 327 -4.98 -13.47 35.11
N PRO A 328 -4.50 -14.29 36.05
CA PRO A 328 -4.07 -15.64 35.74
C PRO A 328 -5.27 -16.51 35.30
N ILE A 329 -5.15 -17.23 34.18
CA ILE A 329 -6.17 -18.12 33.64
C ILE A 329 -6.44 -19.30 34.60
N ASP A 330 -5.42 -19.76 35.33
CA ASP A 330 -5.55 -20.86 36.29
C ASP A 330 -6.55 -20.52 37.42
N ALA A 331 -6.67 -19.25 37.80
CA ALA A 331 -7.64 -18.80 38.82
C ALA A 331 -9.11 -18.83 38.35
N ILE A 332 -9.34 -18.67 37.04
CA ILE A 332 -10.68 -18.66 36.43
C ILE A 332 -11.27 -20.08 36.42
N THR A 333 -10.40 -21.10 36.22
CA THR A 333 -10.81 -22.50 36.07
C THR A 333 -11.13 -23.17 37.40
N GLU A 334 -10.56 -22.67 38.51
CA GLU A 334 -10.78 -23.18 39.87
C GLU A 334 -11.79 -22.35 40.68
N GLY A 335 -12.40 -21.30 40.10
CA GLY A 335 -13.37 -20.45 40.82
C GLY A 335 -12.77 -19.68 42.01
N HIS A 336 -11.44 -19.54 42.04
CA HIS A 336 -10.74 -18.77 43.07
C HIS A 336 -10.62 -17.31 42.61
N ASN A 337 -11.19 -16.38 43.36
CA ASN A 337 -10.99 -14.94 43.18
C ASN A 337 -9.55 -14.56 43.55
N THR A 338 -8.57 -14.85 42.71
CA THR A 338 -7.26 -14.18 42.81
C THR A 338 -7.45 -12.73 42.38
N ALA A 339 -6.91 -11.78 43.15
CA ALA A 339 -6.98 -10.36 42.82
C ALA A 339 -6.38 -10.12 41.43
N SER A 340 -7.10 -9.36 40.59
CA SER A 340 -6.57 -8.87 39.31
C SER A 340 -5.50 -7.83 39.57
N ASP A 341 -4.32 -8.01 39.01
CA ASP A 341 -3.29 -6.98 39.02
C ASP A 341 -3.67 -5.91 38.00
N SER A 342 -3.68 -4.66 38.43
CA SER A 342 -4.09 -3.53 37.61
C SER A 342 -3.04 -2.43 37.67
N LEU A 343 -2.67 -1.87 36.51
CA LEU A 343 -1.72 -0.76 36.44
C LEU A 343 -2.07 0.23 35.34
N TRP A 344 -1.58 1.46 35.46
CA TRP A 344 -1.82 2.51 34.48
C TRP A 344 -0.64 2.67 33.52
N ARG A 345 -0.93 2.73 32.22
CA ARG A 345 0.07 3.03 31.17
C ARG A 345 -0.41 4.15 30.26
N ARG A 346 0.46 5.09 29.92
CA ARG A 346 0.19 6.09 28.88
C ARG A 346 0.55 5.57 27.50
N TYR A 347 -0.05 6.13 26.45
CA TYR A 347 0.23 5.72 25.06
C TYR A 347 1.73 5.70 24.71
N SER A 348 2.51 6.69 25.16
CA SER A 348 3.95 6.74 24.87
C SER A 348 4.78 5.66 25.58
N GLU A 349 4.22 4.98 26.59
CA GLU A 349 4.85 3.79 27.17
C GLU A 349 4.69 2.57 26.27
N PHE A 350 3.53 2.40 25.63
CA PHE A 350 3.35 1.38 24.59
C PHE A 350 4.29 1.62 23.41
N GLU A 351 4.59 2.87 23.07
CA GLU A 351 5.60 3.18 22.06
C GLU A 351 7.01 2.72 22.44
N ILE A 352 7.40 2.90 23.71
CA ILE A 352 8.69 2.43 24.22
C ILE A 352 8.76 0.90 24.11
N LEU A 353 7.73 0.20 24.59
CA LEU A 353 7.62 -1.26 24.49
C LEU A 353 7.73 -1.72 23.03
N ARG A 354 6.92 -1.14 22.13
CA ARG A 354 6.95 -1.53 20.71
C ARG A 354 8.30 -1.25 20.05
N ASN A 355 8.93 -0.12 20.34
CA ASN A 355 10.25 0.21 19.79
C ASN A 355 11.33 -0.74 20.30
N TYR A 356 11.25 -1.14 21.58
CA TYR A 356 12.10 -2.19 22.12
C TYR A 356 11.89 -3.51 21.36
N LEU A 357 10.65 -3.98 21.20
CA LEU A 357 10.36 -5.23 20.48
C LEU A 357 10.85 -5.20 19.02
N LEU A 358 10.71 -4.08 18.32
CA LEU A 358 11.19 -3.89 16.94
C LEU A 358 12.73 -3.97 16.81
N VAL A 359 13.46 -3.61 17.86
CA VAL A 359 14.93 -3.63 17.89
C VAL A 359 15.43 -5.00 18.34
N THR A 360 14.79 -5.59 19.35
CA THR A 360 15.15 -6.88 19.94
C THR A 360 14.80 -8.04 19.01
N TYR A 361 13.65 -7.97 18.32
CA TYR A 361 13.17 -9.03 17.42
C TYR A 361 13.06 -8.50 15.98
N PRO A 362 14.20 -8.26 15.30
CA PRO A 362 14.21 -7.58 14.02
C PRO A 362 13.58 -8.39 12.87
N PHE A 363 13.45 -9.71 13.03
CA PHE A 363 12.86 -10.63 12.07
C PHE A 363 11.34 -10.81 12.26
N ILE A 364 10.76 -10.25 13.32
CA ILE A 364 9.32 -10.40 13.64
C ILE A 364 8.52 -9.23 13.06
N VAL A 365 7.36 -9.53 12.48
CA VAL A 365 6.34 -8.55 12.09
C VAL A 365 5.61 -8.07 13.36
N VAL A 366 6.25 -7.16 14.09
CA VAL A 366 5.72 -6.66 15.38
C VAL A 366 4.39 -5.93 15.16
N PRO A 367 3.33 -6.26 15.93
CA PRO A 367 2.04 -5.61 15.86
C PRO A 367 2.12 -4.07 15.89
N PRO A 368 1.36 -3.36 15.05
CA PRO A 368 1.32 -1.91 15.06
C PRO A 368 0.53 -1.39 16.28
N LEU A 369 0.82 -0.15 16.69
CA LEU A 369 -0.03 0.57 17.65
C LEU A 369 -1.17 1.28 16.90
N PRO A 370 -2.30 1.54 17.56
CA PRO A 370 -3.37 2.36 16.98
C PRO A 370 -2.90 3.78 16.69
N GLU A 371 -3.64 4.50 15.83
CA GLU A 371 -3.21 5.78 15.28
C GLU A 371 -3.00 6.88 16.36
N LYS A 372 -1.95 7.69 16.17
CA LYS A 372 -1.70 8.87 17.02
C LYS A 372 -2.72 9.99 16.77
N ARG A 373 -3.25 10.07 15.55
CA ARG A 373 -4.21 11.05 15.07
C ARG A 373 -5.12 10.36 14.06
N ALA A 374 -6.39 10.71 14.06
CA ALA A 374 -7.36 10.09 13.17
C ALA A 374 -7.13 10.50 11.70
N GLU A 375 -6.74 9.56 10.83
CA GLU A 375 -6.44 9.84 9.41
C GLU A 375 -7.62 9.58 8.45
N PHE A 376 -8.63 8.79 8.87
CA PHE A 376 -9.74 8.32 8.02
C PHE A 376 -11.13 8.71 8.53
N VAL A 377 -11.22 9.87 9.20
CA VAL A 377 -12.44 10.42 9.80
C VAL A 377 -13.52 10.74 8.75
N TRP A 378 -14.78 10.42 9.07
CA TRP A 378 -15.98 10.93 8.39
C TRP A 378 -16.76 11.91 9.30
N HIS A 379 -17.61 12.73 8.68
CA HIS A 379 -18.46 13.87 9.10
C HIS A 379 -18.75 14.20 10.60
N LYS A 380 -18.51 13.30 11.57
CA LYS A 380 -18.77 13.50 13.01
C LYS A 380 -17.58 13.30 13.94
N LEU A 381 -16.50 12.63 13.52
CA LEU A 381 -15.41 12.33 14.45
C LEU A 381 -14.46 13.53 14.57
N SER A 382 -14.15 13.93 15.80
CA SER A 382 -13.18 14.99 16.04
C SER A 382 -11.77 14.52 15.65
N ALA A 383 -10.99 15.42 15.05
CA ALA A 383 -9.54 15.20 14.89
C ALA A 383 -8.77 15.48 16.20
N ASP A 384 -9.49 15.83 17.28
CA ASP A 384 -8.92 16.01 18.60
C ASP A 384 -8.54 14.66 19.20
N ASN A 385 -7.30 14.55 19.65
CA ASN A 385 -6.75 13.36 20.28
C ASN A 385 -7.32 13.10 21.69
N MET A 386 -8.11 14.03 22.21
CA MET A 386 -8.78 13.96 23.51
C MET A 386 -10.30 13.72 23.40
N ASP A 387 -10.79 13.53 22.19
CA ASP A 387 -12.16 13.13 21.91
C ASP A 387 -12.48 11.77 22.56
N PRO A 388 -13.61 11.63 23.30
CA PRO A 388 -13.94 10.38 23.99
C PRO A 388 -13.98 9.15 23.08
N ASP A 389 -14.59 9.27 21.90
CA ASP A 389 -14.70 8.14 20.97
C ASP A 389 -13.32 7.76 20.42
N PHE A 390 -12.46 8.74 20.18
CA PHE A 390 -11.08 8.49 19.77
C PHE A 390 -10.25 7.82 20.87
N VAL A 391 -10.42 8.26 22.12
CA VAL A 391 -9.75 7.65 23.27
C VAL A 391 -10.19 6.20 23.45
N GLU A 392 -11.49 5.92 23.29
CA GLU A 392 -12.04 4.57 23.40
C GLU A 392 -11.56 3.65 22.27
N ARG A 393 -11.59 4.12 21.01
CA ARG A 393 -11.02 3.35 19.88
C ARG A 393 -9.54 3.04 20.09
N ARG A 394 -8.79 3.99 20.63
CA ARG A 394 -7.39 3.76 20.98
C ARG A 394 -7.24 2.75 22.10
N ARG A 395 -8.08 2.77 23.14
CA ARG A 395 -8.09 1.77 24.22
C ARG A 395 -8.25 0.36 23.65
N VAL A 396 -9.26 0.15 22.80
CA VAL A 396 -9.49 -1.12 22.08
C VAL A 396 -8.29 -1.50 21.23
N GLY A 397 -7.70 -0.55 20.49
CA GLY A 397 -6.52 -0.81 19.67
C GLY A 397 -5.26 -1.18 20.48
N LEU A 398 -5.11 -0.63 21.69
CA LEU A 398 -4.03 -0.98 22.61
C LEU A 398 -4.24 -2.37 23.23
N GLU A 399 -5.48 -2.72 23.55
CA GLU A 399 -5.85 -4.07 24.00
C GLU A 399 -5.53 -5.11 22.94
N ASN A 400 -5.98 -4.88 21.70
CA ASN A 400 -5.65 -5.73 20.57
C ASN A 400 -4.13 -5.84 20.38
N PHE A 401 -3.38 -4.74 20.47
CA PHE A 401 -1.91 -4.79 20.41
C PHE A 401 -1.32 -5.75 21.47
N LEU A 402 -1.77 -5.66 22.72
CA LEU A 402 -1.30 -6.55 23.79
C LEU A 402 -1.68 -8.01 23.53
N HIS A 403 -2.93 -8.28 23.10
CA HIS A 403 -3.36 -9.64 22.72
C HIS A 403 -2.52 -10.22 21.59
N ARG A 404 -2.20 -9.43 20.56
CA ARG A 404 -1.36 -9.86 19.43
C ARG A 404 0.06 -10.19 19.87
N VAL A 405 0.63 -9.39 20.77
CA VAL A 405 1.97 -9.62 21.30
C VAL A 405 1.98 -10.84 22.24
N ALA A 406 0.97 -10.99 23.10
CA ALA A 406 0.86 -12.11 24.04
C ALA A 406 0.50 -13.45 23.38
N SER A 407 -0.23 -13.44 22.26
CA SER A 407 -0.53 -14.65 21.47
C SER A 407 0.64 -15.11 20.61
N HIS A 408 1.64 -14.24 20.40
CA HIS A 408 2.79 -14.56 19.56
C HIS A 408 3.76 -15.51 20.28
N SER A 409 4.09 -16.63 19.64
CA SER A 409 4.99 -17.68 20.18
C SER A 409 6.32 -17.19 20.75
N VAL A 410 7.02 -16.28 20.06
CA VAL A 410 8.27 -15.66 20.54
C VAL A 410 8.03 -14.49 21.49
N LEU A 411 7.22 -13.49 21.11
CA LEU A 411 7.08 -12.25 21.91
C LEU A 411 6.42 -12.49 23.28
N SER A 412 5.57 -13.51 23.41
CA SER A 412 4.94 -13.90 24.68
C SER A 412 5.92 -14.34 25.76
N ASN A 413 7.19 -14.56 25.42
CA ASN A 413 8.23 -15.00 26.35
C ASN A 413 9.14 -13.84 26.77
N ASP A 414 8.85 -12.64 26.29
CA ASP A 414 9.68 -11.47 26.53
C ASP A 414 9.54 -10.94 27.96
N LYS A 415 10.68 -10.73 28.63
CA LYS A 415 10.70 -10.28 30.04
C LYS A 415 10.24 -8.84 30.17
N ILE A 416 10.57 -7.97 29.23
CA ILE A 416 10.16 -6.56 29.27
C ILE A 416 8.65 -6.44 29.08
N LEU A 417 8.06 -7.28 28.23
CA LEU A 417 6.60 -7.38 28.12
C LEU A 417 5.96 -7.78 29.45
N TYR A 418 6.52 -8.78 30.14
CA TYR A 418 6.03 -9.19 31.46
C TYR A 418 6.13 -8.07 32.49
N HIS A 419 7.28 -7.39 32.61
CA HIS A 419 7.46 -6.24 33.50
C HIS A 419 6.53 -5.08 33.13
N PHE A 420 6.30 -4.84 31.83
CA PHE A 420 5.36 -3.83 31.37
C PHE A 420 3.92 -4.09 31.86
N LEU A 421 3.53 -5.36 31.98
CA LEU A 421 2.20 -5.79 32.41
C LEU A 421 2.06 -5.93 33.93
N THR A 422 3.15 -6.05 34.69
CA THR A 422 3.11 -6.39 36.12
C THR A 422 3.75 -5.34 37.05
N GLU A 423 4.72 -4.56 36.59
CA GLU A 423 5.48 -3.64 37.45
C GLU A 423 5.11 -2.17 37.23
N GLU A 424 4.53 -1.49 38.21
CA GLU A 424 4.12 -0.09 38.04
C GLU A 424 5.29 0.87 37.76
N HIS A 425 6.46 0.63 38.35
CA HIS A 425 7.65 1.48 38.30
C HIS A 425 8.90 0.67 37.96
N GLY A 426 9.98 1.31 37.48
CA GLY A 426 11.28 0.63 37.25
C GLY A 426 11.41 -0.09 35.90
N TRP A 427 10.31 -0.52 35.27
CA TRP A 427 10.38 -1.27 34.02
C TRP A 427 11.05 -0.49 32.87
N LYS A 428 10.91 0.84 32.83
CA LYS A 428 11.51 1.70 31.80
C LYS A 428 13.03 1.69 31.90
N GLU A 429 13.54 1.79 33.11
CA GLU A 429 14.97 1.74 33.42
C GLU A 429 15.55 0.41 32.92
N VAL A 430 14.86 -0.71 33.21
CA VAL A 430 15.22 -2.04 32.69
C VAL A 430 15.20 -2.07 31.15
N VAL A 431 14.23 -1.43 30.49
CA VAL A 431 14.23 -1.32 29.02
C VAL A 431 15.45 -0.53 28.53
N TYR A 432 15.77 0.61 29.13
CA TYR A 432 16.90 1.44 28.72
C TYR A 432 18.25 0.75 28.94
N GLU A 433 18.38 -0.03 30.01
CA GLU A 433 19.57 -0.84 30.31
C GLU A 433 19.87 -1.90 29.24
N THR A 434 18.86 -2.34 28.47
CA THR A 434 19.08 -3.27 27.34
C THR A 434 19.91 -2.65 26.20
N GLY A 435 20.13 -1.34 26.22
CA GLY A 435 20.82 -0.60 25.18
C GLY A 435 20.01 -0.47 23.88
N PHE A 436 18.69 -0.71 23.91
CA PHE A 436 17.86 -0.68 22.70
C PHE A 436 17.93 0.66 21.97
N GLN A 437 18.10 1.77 22.70
CA GLN A 437 18.13 3.11 22.11
C GLN A 437 19.40 3.34 21.27
N ALA A 438 20.56 2.88 21.74
CA ALA A 438 21.79 2.91 20.96
C ALA A 438 21.69 2.03 19.71
N LYS A 439 21.07 0.85 19.82
CA LYS A 439 20.78 -0.04 18.70
C LYS A 439 19.81 0.60 17.69
N ALA A 440 18.77 1.27 18.18
CA ALA A 440 17.80 2.00 17.36
C ALA A 440 18.46 3.15 16.60
N ASP A 441 19.27 3.97 17.27
CA ASP A 441 19.98 5.09 16.65
C ASP A 441 20.99 4.63 15.60
N SER A 442 21.72 3.55 15.89
CA SER A 442 22.62 2.91 14.93
C SER A 442 21.86 2.42 13.69
N ARG A 443 20.71 1.76 13.90
CA ARG A 443 19.82 1.30 12.81
C ARG A 443 19.27 2.47 11.99
N ILE A 444 18.84 3.56 12.61
CA ILE A 444 18.34 4.76 11.91
C ILE A 444 19.46 5.38 11.07
N LYS A 445 20.68 5.50 11.61
CA LYS A 445 21.84 6.01 10.86
C LYS A 445 22.15 5.10 9.66
N ALA A 446 22.16 3.79 9.85
CA ALA A 446 22.36 2.82 8.78
C ALA A 446 21.25 2.90 7.70
N LEU A 447 19.98 2.98 8.11
CA LEU A 447 18.82 3.12 7.21
C LEU A 447 18.75 4.46 6.48
N SER A 448 19.36 5.52 7.03
CA SER A 448 19.44 6.83 6.39
C SER A 448 20.53 6.91 5.31
N ALA A 449 21.50 6.01 5.35
CA ALA A 449 22.50 5.88 4.30
C ALA A 449 21.88 5.24 3.07
N THR A 450 22.11 5.82 1.88
CA THR A 450 21.65 5.22 0.62
C THR A 450 22.54 4.00 0.31
N PHE A 451 22.15 2.82 0.80
CA PHE A 451 22.79 1.56 0.43
C PHE A 451 21.96 0.82 -0.62
N ARG A 452 22.64 0.10 -1.51
CA ARG A 452 22.02 -0.70 -2.57
C ARG A 452 22.63 -2.08 -2.55
N VAL A 453 21.79 -3.06 -2.27
CA VAL A 453 22.13 -4.49 -2.34
C VAL A 453 22.37 -4.87 -3.81
N LYS A 454 23.46 -5.59 -4.08
CA LYS A 454 23.83 -6.09 -5.42
C LYS A 454 22.93 -7.24 -5.84
N ASN A 455 22.65 -8.18 -4.92
CA ASN A 455 21.92 -9.42 -5.20
C ASN A 455 20.66 -9.59 -4.33
N PRO A 456 19.64 -8.72 -4.43
CA PRO A 456 18.49 -8.75 -3.54
C PRO A 456 17.77 -10.12 -3.54
N ASP A 457 17.44 -10.64 -2.34
CA ASP A 457 16.62 -11.85 -2.22
C ASP A 457 15.22 -11.61 -2.81
N LYS A 458 14.80 -12.50 -3.71
CA LYS A 458 13.52 -12.41 -4.43
C LYS A 458 12.33 -12.46 -3.48
N ARG A 459 12.38 -13.30 -2.44
CA ARG A 459 11.29 -13.48 -1.47
C ARG A 459 11.00 -12.18 -0.72
N PHE A 460 12.04 -11.49 -0.28
CA PHE A 460 11.91 -10.20 0.41
C PHE A 460 11.50 -9.07 -0.55
N THR A 461 11.94 -9.13 -1.81
CA THR A 461 11.51 -8.19 -2.86
C THR A 461 10.01 -8.34 -3.13
N GLU A 462 9.53 -9.57 -3.30
CA GLU A 462 8.10 -9.88 -3.48
C GLU A 462 7.29 -9.48 -2.26
N MET A 463 7.77 -9.77 -1.04
CA MET A 463 7.11 -9.37 0.20
C MET A 463 7.01 -7.85 0.34
N LYS A 464 8.05 -7.11 -0.07
CA LYS A 464 8.03 -5.65 -0.10
C LYS A 464 6.96 -5.12 -1.06
N HIS A 465 6.89 -5.68 -2.27
CA HIS A 465 5.84 -5.34 -3.22
C HIS A 465 4.44 -5.65 -2.68
N TYR A 466 4.27 -6.82 -2.08
CA TYR A 466 3.03 -7.21 -1.41
C TYR A 466 2.64 -6.22 -0.30
N SER A 467 3.59 -5.78 0.51
CA SER A 467 3.33 -4.80 1.57
C SER A 467 2.90 -3.42 1.03
N ASP A 468 3.50 -2.97 -0.08
CA ASP A 468 3.11 -1.71 -0.74
C ASP A 468 1.69 -1.83 -1.35
N GLU A 469 1.36 -2.99 -1.91
CA GLU A 469 0.03 -3.28 -2.43
C GLU A 469 -1.02 -3.36 -1.33
N LEU A 470 -0.76 -4.09 -0.25
CA LEU A 470 -1.62 -4.18 0.93
C LEU A 470 -1.90 -2.78 1.50
N GLN A 471 -0.87 -1.94 1.64
CA GLN A 471 -1.03 -0.57 2.11
C GLN A 471 -1.92 0.25 1.16
N SER A 472 -1.64 0.16 -0.14
CA SER A 472 -2.35 0.91 -1.18
C SER A 472 -3.84 0.53 -1.24
N LEU A 473 -4.14 -0.77 -1.30
CA LEU A 473 -5.51 -1.29 -1.38
C LEU A 473 -6.30 -0.99 -0.11
N THR A 474 -5.73 -1.25 1.06
CA THR A 474 -6.38 -0.97 2.35
C THR A 474 -6.66 0.52 2.52
N SER A 475 -5.71 1.38 2.15
CA SER A 475 -5.90 2.84 2.18
C SER A 475 -7.00 3.30 1.21
N GLN A 476 -7.08 2.69 0.02
CA GLN A 476 -8.15 3.00 -0.93
C GLN A 476 -9.52 2.55 -0.41
N LEU A 477 -9.61 1.34 0.16
CA LEU A 477 -10.81 0.80 0.76
C LEU A 477 -11.33 1.69 1.89
N LEU A 478 -10.46 2.08 2.83
CA LEU A 478 -10.79 3.01 3.92
C LEU A 478 -11.34 4.35 3.41
N ARG A 479 -10.75 4.91 2.33
CA ARG A 479 -11.24 6.17 1.71
C ARG A 479 -12.56 6.00 0.97
N VAL A 480 -12.79 4.86 0.32
CA VAL A 480 -14.09 4.56 -0.30
C VAL A 480 -15.14 4.45 0.78
N ARG A 481 -14.89 3.66 1.81
CA ARG A 481 -15.77 3.46 2.96
C ARG A 481 -16.13 4.79 3.64
N ALA A 482 -15.16 5.66 3.93
CA ALA A 482 -15.43 6.98 4.52
C ALA A 482 -16.39 7.84 3.65
N ARG A 483 -16.30 7.75 2.32
CA ARG A 483 -17.23 8.44 1.40
C ARG A 483 -18.61 7.78 1.37
N VAL A 484 -18.67 6.45 1.50
CA VAL A 484 -19.95 5.72 1.59
C VAL A 484 -20.66 6.06 2.88
N ALA A 485 -19.95 6.06 4.02
CA ALA A 485 -20.48 6.47 5.32
C ALA A 485 -21.06 7.89 5.29
N ASP A 486 -20.33 8.85 4.73
CA ASP A 486 -20.78 10.23 4.56
C ASP A 486 -22.06 10.33 3.71
N ARG A 487 -22.11 9.59 2.59
CA ARG A 487 -23.30 9.55 1.74
C ARG A 487 -24.49 8.87 2.43
N LEU A 488 -24.24 7.78 3.15
CA LEU A 488 -25.26 7.05 3.90
C LEU A 488 -25.89 7.95 4.97
N TYR A 489 -25.05 8.67 5.72
CA TYR A 489 -25.50 9.67 6.67
C TYR A 489 -26.43 10.71 6.02
N GLY A 490 -26.04 11.24 4.85
CA GLY A 490 -26.88 12.15 4.08
C GLY A 490 -28.24 11.57 3.70
N VAL A 491 -28.28 10.31 3.24
CA VAL A 491 -29.53 9.61 2.89
C VAL A 491 -30.44 9.45 4.10
N TYR A 492 -29.91 9.06 5.25
CA TYR A 492 -30.70 8.90 6.48
C TYR A 492 -31.23 10.24 6.99
N LYS A 493 -30.47 11.34 6.84
CA LYS A 493 -30.98 12.68 7.15
C LYS A 493 -32.17 13.10 6.27
N VAL A 494 -32.23 12.66 5.02
CA VAL A 494 -33.40 12.88 4.17
C VAL A 494 -34.64 12.16 4.72
N HIS A 495 -34.48 10.96 5.27
CA HIS A 495 -35.61 10.24 5.89
C HIS A 495 -36.15 10.98 7.12
N GLY A 496 -35.28 11.59 7.95
CA GLY A 496 -35.73 12.44 9.05
C GLY A 496 -36.49 13.69 8.57
N ASN A 497 -36.13 14.23 7.40
CA ASN A 497 -36.92 15.29 6.78
C ASN A 497 -38.30 14.80 6.32
N TYR A 498 -38.40 13.59 5.77
CA TYR A 498 -39.70 12.98 5.46
C TYR A 498 -40.54 12.78 6.72
N GLY A 499 -39.94 12.28 7.82
CA GLY A 499 -40.60 12.12 9.10
C GLY A 499 -41.24 13.42 9.60
N ARG A 500 -40.47 14.51 9.58
CA ARG A 500 -40.96 15.86 9.89
C ARG A 500 -42.08 16.32 8.96
N VAL A 501 -41.90 16.21 7.64
CA VAL A 501 -42.91 16.66 6.65
C VAL A 501 -44.22 15.89 6.78
N PHE A 502 -44.16 14.57 6.97
CA PHE A 502 -45.36 13.76 7.18
C PHE A 502 -46.07 14.11 8.49
N SER A 503 -45.31 14.37 9.57
CA SER A 503 -45.89 14.82 10.83
C SER A 503 -46.56 16.20 10.70
N GLU A 504 -45.91 17.17 10.05
CA GLU A 504 -46.49 18.50 9.80
C GLU A 504 -47.74 18.42 8.90
N TRP A 505 -47.73 17.57 7.86
CA TRP A 505 -48.88 17.37 6.98
C TRP A 505 -50.03 16.68 7.72
N SER A 506 -49.74 15.72 8.59
CA SER A 506 -50.77 15.04 9.39
C SER A 506 -51.60 16.00 10.28
N ALA A 507 -50.99 17.11 10.72
CA ALA A 507 -51.67 18.11 11.55
C ALA A 507 -52.68 18.97 10.75
N ILE A 508 -52.56 18.98 9.42
CA ILE A 508 -53.41 19.77 8.52
C ILE A 508 -54.47 18.89 7.87
N GLU A 509 -54.11 17.66 7.52
CA GLU A 509 -54.95 16.72 6.79
C GLU A 509 -55.86 15.91 7.72
N LYS A 510 -57.17 15.90 7.46
CA LYS A 510 -58.16 15.34 8.41
C LYS A 510 -58.47 13.87 8.18
N GLU A 511 -58.42 13.40 6.93
CA GLU A 511 -58.83 12.03 6.59
C GLU A 511 -57.66 11.05 6.68
N MET A 512 -56.45 11.48 6.29
CA MET A 512 -55.24 10.64 6.24
C MET A 512 -54.24 10.94 7.36
N GLY A 513 -54.61 11.81 8.32
CA GLY A 513 -53.71 12.34 9.35
C GLY A 513 -53.00 11.24 10.16
N ASP A 514 -53.74 10.30 10.73
CA ASP A 514 -53.17 9.22 11.56
C ASP A 514 -52.16 8.35 10.79
N GLY A 515 -52.47 8.06 9.53
CA GLY A 515 -51.58 7.33 8.65
C GLY A 515 -50.29 8.09 8.39
N LEU A 516 -50.38 9.39 8.05
CA LEU A 516 -49.22 10.24 7.77
C LEU A 516 -48.33 10.37 9.01
N GLN A 517 -48.92 10.55 10.20
CA GLN A 517 -48.18 10.62 11.46
C GLN A 517 -47.43 9.31 11.75
N SER A 518 -48.09 8.17 11.54
CA SER A 518 -47.48 6.84 11.73
C SER A 518 -46.33 6.58 10.73
N ALA A 519 -46.53 6.90 9.45
CA ALA A 519 -45.46 6.82 8.44
C ALA A 519 -44.29 7.77 8.79
N GLY A 520 -44.60 8.95 9.32
CA GLY A 520 -43.61 9.92 9.81
C GLY A 520 -42.74 9.35 10.92
N HIS A 521 -43.34 8.72 11.94
CA HIS A 521 -42.61 8.07 13.01
C HIS A 521 -41.68 6.95 12.53
N HIS A 522 -42.10 6.15 11.56
CA HIS A 522 -41.23 5.12 10.97
C HIS A 522 -40.01 5.73 10.26
N MET A 523 -40.19 6.84 9.54
CA MET A 523 -39.09 7.55 8.88
C MET A 523 -38.11 8.20 9.87
N ASP A 524 -38.62 8.77 10.96
CA ASP A 524 -37.78 9.33 12.04
C ASP A 524 -36.99 8.24 12.77
N ALA A 525 -37.64 7.11 13.09
CA ALA A 525 -36.97 5.97 13.71
C ALA A 525 -35.86 5.42 12.81
N TYR A 526 -36.09 5.35 11.50
CA TYR A 526 -35.06 4.93 10.56
C TYR A 526 -33.91 5.92 10.50
N ALA A 527 -34.20 7.22 10.42
CA ALA A 527 -33.18 8.27 10.44
C ALA A 527 -32.33 8.24 11.71
N ALA A 528 -32.92 7.92 12.87
CA ALA A 528 -32.22 7.80 14.15
C ALA A 528 -31.26 6.61 14.20
N SER A 529 -31.58 5.50 13.51
CA SER A 529 -30.74 4.28 13.51
C SER A 529 -29.39 4.44 12.80
N VAL A 530 -29.15 5.56 12.11
CA VAL A 530 -27.91 5.79 11.36
C VAL A 530 -26.67 5.82 12.24
N ASP A 531 -26.80 6.32 13.47
CA ASP A 531 -25.63 6.49 14.34
C ASP A 531 -25.10 5.13 14.80
N ASP A 532 -25.98 4.19 15.16
CA ASP A 532 -25.60 2.80 15.50
C ASP A 532 -24.94 2.08 14.32
N ILE A 533 -25.51 2.23 13.12
CA ILE A 533 -24.97 1.63 11.88
C ILE A 533 -23.56 2.17 11.59
N LEU A 534 -23.38 3.48 11.74
CA LEU A 534 -22.10 4.11 11.46
C LEU A 534 -21.04 3.81 12.54
N GLU A 535 -21.46 3.51 13.76
CA GLU A 535 -20.59 2.99 14.81
C GLU A 535 -20.09 1.57 14.47
N GLU A 536 -20.99 0.65 14.08
CA GLU A 536 -20.62 -0.70 13.63
C GLU A 536 -19.67 -0.66 12.42
N GLU A 537 -19.96 0.22 11.46
CA GLU A 537 -19.10 0.49 10.30
C GLU A 537 -17.70 0.98 10.71
N GLU A 538 -17.58 1.76 11.79
CA GLU A 538 -16.27 2.26 12.26
C GLU A 538 -15.45 1.16 12.92
N ARG A 539 -16.09 0.23 13.64
CA ARG A 539 -15.42 -0.96 14.19
C ARG A 539 -14.77 -1.80 13.08
N TYR A 540 -15.46 -1.97 11.95
CA TYR A 540 -14.88 -2.59 10.75
C TYR A 540 -13.69 -1.79 10.20
N ALA A 541 -13.79 -0.46 10.15
CA ALA A 541 -12.69 0.39 9.69
C ALA A 541 -11.45 0.25 10.58
N ASP A 542 -11.61 0.12 11.89
CA ASP A 542 -10.50 -0.06 12.83
C ASP A 542 -9.72 -1.37 12.58
N GLN A 543 -10.40 -2.46 12.24
CA GLN A 543 -9.77 -3.72 11.82
C GLN A 543 -8.93 -3.54 10.54
N LEU A 544 -9.44 -2.78 9.56
CA LEU A 544 -8.69 -2.46 8.34
C LEU A 544 -7.49 -1.55 8.63
N LYS A 545 -7.63 -0.57 9.54
CA LYS A 545 -6.52 0.33 9.93
C LYS A 545 -5.38 -0.47 10.57
N GLU A 546 -5.66 -1.51 11.36
CA GLU A 546 -4.64 -2.41 11.90
C GLU A 546 -3.75 -2.96 10.76
N TYR A 547 -4.36 -3.49 9.71
CA TYR A 547 -3.66 -4.07 8.57
C TYR A 547 -2.99 -3.04 7.64
N LEU A 548 -3.52 -1.82 7.58
CA LEU A 548 -2.83 -0.69 6.97
C LEU A 548 -1.47 -0.43 7.64
N PHE A 549 -1.42 -0.50 8.97
CA PHE A 549 -0.19 -0.27 9.73
C PHE A 549 0.74 -1.49 9.76
N TYR A 550 0.21 -2.72 9.69
CA TYR A 550 1.04 -3.92 9.49
C TYR A 550 1.87 -3.87 8.20
N ALA A 551 1.38 -3.20 7.16
CA ALA A 551 2.16 -3.00 5.94
C ALA A 551 3.47 -2.22 6.19
N GLU A 552 3.53 -1.36 7.20
CA GLU A 552 4.78 -0.72 7.63
C GLU A 552 5.68 -1.67 8.43
N ALA A 553 5.09 -2.52 9.28
CA ALA A 553 5.83 -3.55 10.01
C ALA A 553 6.53 -4.54 9.05
N LEU A 554 5.82 -5.02 8.02
CA LEU A 554 6.40 -5.86 6.96
C LEU A 554 7.58 -5.19 6.24
N ARG A 555 7.43 -3.90 5.89
CA ARG A 555 8.52 -3.13 5.26
C ARG A 555 9.72 -2.96 6.18
N ALA A 556 9.51 -2.85 7.49
CA ALA A 556 10.60 -2.76 8.46
C ALA A 556 11.44 -4.05 8.51
N VAL A 557 10.79 -5.21 8.44
CA VAL A 557 11.47 -6.52 8.35
C VAL A 557 12.22 -6.64 7.02
N CYS A 558 11.61 -6.26 5.90
CA CYS A 558 12.28 -6.29 4.58
C CYS A 558 13.50 -5.36 4.54
N ARG A 559 13.39 -4.14 5.08
CA ARG A 559 14.51 -3.18 5.14
C ARG A 559 15.67 -3.67 6.00
N LYS A 560 15.38 -4.42 7.07
CA LYS A 560 16.44 -4.97 7.92
C LYS A 560 17.15 -6.14 7.26
N HIS A 561 16.44 -6.97 6.48
CA HIS A 561 17.08 -7.93 5.58
C HIS A 561 18.02 -7.23 4.59
N GLU A 562 17.54 -6.18 3.90
CA GLU A 562 18.34 -5.42 2.94
C GLU A 562 19.63 -4.84 3.58
N LEU A 563 19.54 -4.38 4.83
CA LEU A 563 20.70 -3.88 5.57
C LEU A 563 21.70 -5.01 5.91
N THR A 564 21.24 -6.10 6.50
CA THR A 564 22.12 -7.24 6.85
C THR A 564 22.77 -7.83 5.60
N GLN A 565 22.03 -7.91 4.49
CA GLN A 565 22.56 -8.37 3.22
C GLN A 565 23.61 -7.41 2.65
N TYR A 566 23.39 -6.10 2.75
CA TYR A 566 24.36 -5.10 2.33
C TYR A 566 25.66 -5.20 3.14
N GLU A 567 25.58 -5.36 4.46
CA GLU A 567 26.75 -5.53 5.34
C GLU A 567 27.57 -6.76 4.95
N LEU A 568 26.92 -7.89 4.65
CA LEU A 568 27.57 -9.10 4.13
C LEU A 568 28.27 -8.85 2.78
N GLU A 569 27.59 -8.19 1.83
CA GLU A 569 28.18 -7.87 0.53
C GLU A 569 29.37 -6.91 0.63
N THR A 570 29.34 -5.97 1.57
CA THR A 570 30.46 -5.07 1.87
C THR A 570 31.64 -5.86 2.46
N ALA A 571 31.40 -6.67 3.50
CA ALA A 571 32.46 -7.51 4.10
C ALA A 571 33.09 -8.45 3.06
N SER A 572 32.27 -9.05 2.19
CA SER A 572 32.73 -9.92 1.11
C SER A 572 33.57 -9.15 0.08
N SER A 573 33.14 -7.96 -0.32
CA SER A 573 33.89 -7.11 -1.24
C SER A 573 35.23 -6.64 -0.67
N ASP A 574 35.27 -6.33 0.63
CA ASP A 574 36.48 -5.91 1.32
C ASP A 574 37.49 -7.08 1.42
N LEU A 575 37.00 -8.29 1.69
CA LEU A 575 37.82 -9.51 1.68
C LEU A 575 38.41 -9.78 0.29
N ILE A 576 37.60 -9.69 -0.78
CA ILE A 576 38.06 -9.87 -2.16
C ILE A 576 39.15 -8.84 -2.50
N SER A 577 38.96 -7.58 -2.11
CA SER A 577 39.95 -6.51 -2.30
C SER A 577 41.27 -6.82 -1.60
N LYS A 578 41.23 -7.29 -0.34
CA LYS A 578 42.42 -7.68 0.41
C LYS A 578 43.14 -8.89 -0.21
N LYS A 579 42.40 -9.92 -0.63
CA LYS A 579 42.97 -11.09 -1.35
C LYS A 579 43.66 -10.68 -2.64
N GLN A 580 43.05 -9.78 -3.41
CA GLN A 580 43.66 -9.25 -4.64
C GLN A 580 44.93 -8.43 -4.34
N GLN A 581 44.93 -7.59 -3.30
CA GLN A 581 46.12 -6.83 -2.89
C GLN A 581 47.28 -7.74 -2.48
N ARG A 582 46.99 -8.84 -1.77
CA ARG A 582 47.99 -9.86 -1.42
C ARG A 582 48.59 -10.50 -2.67
N GLU A 583 47.75 -10.90 -3.63
CA GLU A 583 48.21 -11.52 -4.88
C GLU A 583 49.06 -10.57 -5.74
N GLU A 584 48.68 -9.29 -5.81
CA GLU A 584 49.46 -8.24 -6.49
C GLU A 584 50.83 -8.02 -5.82
N LEU A 585 50.90 -8.06 -4.49
CA LEU A 585 52.14 -7.93 -3.72
C LEU A 585 53.02 -9.19 -3.81
N ALA A 586 52.42 -10.39 -3.86
CA ALA A 586 53.14 -11.66 -3.96
C ALA A 586 53.73 -11.90 -5.36
N THR A 587 53.00 -11.51 -6.42
CA THR A 587 53.45 -11.69 -7.82
C THR A 587 54.35 -10.56 -8.31
N GLY A 588 54.43 -9.44 -7.58
CA GLY A 588 55.21 -8.25 -7.98
C GLY A 588 54.66 -7.53 -9.22
N MET A 589 53.51 -7.95 -9.75
CA MET A 589 52.94 -7.45 -10.99
C MET A 589 52.02 -6.26 -10.72
N VAL A 590 52.60 -5.07 -10.50
CA VAL A 590 51.83 -3.82 -10.46
C VAL A 590 51.34 -3.51 -11.87
N ARG A 591 50.02 -3.52 -12.10
CA ARG A 591 49.44 -3.09 -13.40
C ARG A 591 49.97 -1.70 -13.75
N THR A 592 50.67 -1.59 -14.88
CA THR A 592 51.43 -0.42 -15.37
C THR A 592 50.62 0.86 -15.60
N PHE A 593 49.29 0.83 -15.44
CA PHE A 593 48.39 1.98 -15.66
C PHE A 593 47.65 2.47 -14.40
N SER A 594 48.06 2.03 -13.20
CA SER A 594 47.54 2.53 -11.92
C SER A 594 48.38 3.69 -11.37
N PHE A 595 47.76 4.69 -10.72
CA PHE A 595 48.43 5.81 -10.04
C PHE A 595 49.53 5.35 -9.05
N LYS A 596 49.44 4.13 -8.50
CA LYS A 596 50.47 3.49 -7.65
C LYS A 596 51.75 3.11 -8.41
N GLY A 597 51.68 2.85 -9.71
CA GLY A 597 52.86 2.56 -10.54
C GLY A 597 53.76 3.77 -10.76
N MET A 598 53.20 4.99 -10.68
CA MET A 598 53.95 6.24 -10.78
C MET A 598 54.68 6.60 -9.49
N SER A 599 54.13 6.29 -8.31
CA SER A 599 54.81 6.55 -7.02
C SER A 599 56.03 5.66 -6.79
N ASN A 600 56.01 4.41 -7.26
CA ASN A 600 57.15 3.49 -7.13
C ASN A 600 58.38 3.91 -7.95
N LYS A 601 58.21 4.78 -8.96
CA LYS A 601 59.34 5.39 -9.70
C LYS A 601 59.89 6.65 -9.03
N LEU A 602 59.14 7.26 -8.09
CA LEU A 602 59.53 8.50 -7.41
C LEU A 602 60.08 8.30 -5.99
N PHE A 603 59.77 7.18 -5.31
CA PHE A 603 60.08 6.99 -3.88
C PHE A 603 60.99 5.79 -3.53
N GLY A 604 61.65 5.17 -4.51
CA GLY A 604 62.58 4.06 -4.28
C GLY A 604 61.89 2.70 -4.14
N GLN A 605 62.63 1.63 -4.45
CA GLN A 605 62.15 0.25 -4.33
C GLN A 605 61.96 -0.10 -2.84
N GLU A 606 60.76 -0.55 -2.47
CA GLU A 606 60.50 -1.16 -1.16
C GLU A 606 61.49 -2.30 -0.89
N THR A 607 62.04 -2.37 0.33
CA THR A 607 62.96 -3.45 0.69
C THR A 607 62.21 -4.79 0.77
N PRO A 608 62.89 -5.92 0.53
CA PRO A 608 62.29 -7.25 0.63
C PRO A 608 61.60 -7.48 1.98
N GLU A 609 62.19 -7.02 3.09
CA GLU A 609 61.65 -7.18 4.44
C GLU A 609 60.36 -6.36 4.65
N GLN A 610 60.28 -5.15 4.06
CA GLN A 610 59.07 -4.32 4.12
C GLN A 610 57.90 -4.93 3.34
N ARG A 611 58.18 -5.61 2.22
CA ARG A 611 57.18 -6.33 1.44
C ARG A 611 56.67 -7.55 2.20
N GLU A 612 57.57 -8.30 2.83
CA GLU A 612 57.22 -9.49 3.62
C GLU A 612 56.37 -9.12 4.85
N ALA A 613 56.72 -8.05 5.57
CA ALA A 613 55.89 -7.53 6.68
C ALA A 613 54.48 -7.09 6.22
N LYS A 614 54.36 -6.46 5.06
CA LYS A 614 53.05 -6.08 4.48
C LYS A 614 52.22 -7.29 4.04
N LEU A 615 52.87 -8.33 3.52
CA LEU A 615 52.21 -9.58 3.16
C LEU A 615 51.66 -10.27 4.42
N HIS A 616 52.46 -10.35 5.50
CA HIS A 616 52.00 -10.92 6.77
C HIS A 616 50.80 -10.17 7.36
N LEU A 617 50.86 -8.82 7.38
CA LEU A 617 49.73 -7.99 7.84
C LEU A 617 48.48 -8.18 6.98
N LEU A 618 48.62 -8.31 5.65
CA LEU A 618 47.50 -8.58 4.76
C LEU A 618 46.93 -9.99 4.97
N GLU A 619 47.78 -10.98 5.25
CA GLU A 619 47.38 -12.36 5.57
C GLU A 619 46.50 -12.37 6.83
N GLU A 620 46.94 -11.70 7.91
CA GLU A 620 46.14 -11.53 9.14
C GLU A 620 44.80 -10.83 8.87
N GLN A 621 44.81 -9.75 8.09
CA GLN A 621 43.60 -9.02 7.71
C GLN A 621 42.64 -9.81 6.81
N ILE A 622 43.15 -10.78 6.05
CA ILE A 622 42.36 -11.72 5.23
C ILE A 622 41.71 -12.74 6.15
N VAL A 623 42.43 -13.31 7.11
CA VAL A 623 41.87 -14.26 8.10
C VAL A 623 40.75 -13.60 8.89
N GLN A 624 40.97 -12.39 9.41
CA GLN A 624 39.91 -11.61 10.08
C GLN A 624 38.72 -11.29 9.15
N GLY A 625 39.01 -11.01 7.88
CA GLY A 625 37.97 -10.75 6.88
C GLY A 625 37.14 -12.00 6.55
N GLU A 626 37.77 -13.17 6.48
CA GLU A 626 37.10 -14.46 6.29
C GLU A 626 36.18 -14.79 7.46
N GLU A 627 36.64 -14.57 8.70
CA GLU A 627 35.83 -14.71 9.90
C GLU A 627 34.65 -13.74 9.90
N THR A 628 34.86 -12.46 9.58
CA THR A 628 33.79 -11.45 9.48
C THR A 628 32.74 -11.85 8.42
N VAL A 629 33.16 -12.32 7.25
CA VAL A 629 32.24 -12.77 6.19
C VAL A 629 31.45 -14.00 6.64
N LYS A 630 32.10 -14.94 7.33
CA LYS A 630 31.45 -16.13 7.89
C LYS A 630 30.38 -15.74 8.92
N GLU A 631 30.72 -14.88 9.88
CA GLU A 631 29.79 -14.35 10.88
C GLU A 631 28.58 -13.66 10.22
N LYS A 632 28.83 -12.77 9.26
CA LYS A 632 27.77 -12.05 8.54
C LYS A 632 26.90 -12.95 7.66
N THR A 633 27.46 -14.05 7.18
CA THR A 633 26.71 -15.05 6.41
C THR A 633 25.75 -15.80 7.33
N VAL A 634 26.22 -16.26 8.49
CA VAL A 634 25.38 -16.90 9.51
C VAL A 634 24.28 -15.95 9.99
N GLU A 635 24.62 -14.69 10.31
CA GLU A 635 23.63 -13.67 10.72
C GLU A 635 22.54 -13.49 9.66
N CYS A 636 22.91 -13.43 8.38
CA CYS A 636 21.97 -13.28 7.27
C CYS A 636 21.08 -14.53 7.12
N GLU A 637 21.65 -15.73 7.17
CA GLU A 637 20.92 -16.99 7.05
C GLU A 637 19.92 -17.20 8.19
N GLU A 638 20.33 -16.94 9.43
CA GLU A 638 19.46 -17.01 10.61
C GLU A 638 18.33 -15.98 10.53
N TYR A 639 18.65 -14.75 10.11
CA TYR A 639 17.64 -13.71 9.91
C TYR A 639 16.60 -14.13 8.86
N VAL A 640 17.04 -14.63 7.72
CA VAL A 640 16.17 -15.09 6.63
C VAL A 640 15.26 -16.22 7.12
N LYS A 641 15.81 -17.19 7.86
CA LYS A 641 15.05 -18.32 8.41
C LYS A 641 13.98 -17.83 9.40
N GLY A 642 14.36 -16.99 10.37
CA GLY A 642 13.43 -16.45 11.37
C GLY A 642 12.33 -15.59 10.75
N ALA A 643 12.70 -14.68 9.85
CA ALA A 643 11.75 -13.78 9.20
C ALA A 643 10.76 -14.53 8.30
N TRP A 644 11.21 -15.59 7.62
CA TRP A 644 10.33 -16.36 6.75
C TRP A 644 9.23 -17.10 7.52
N VAL A 645 9.59 -17.74 8.64
CA VAL A 645 8.62 -18.40 9.54
C VAL A 645 7.60 -17.38 10.05
N ASP A 646 8.08 -16.22 10.47
CA ASP A 646 7.24 -15.15 10.99
C ASP A 646 6.26 -14.60 9.95
N MET A 647 6.75 -14.37 8.73
CA MET A 647 5.97 -13.90 7.59
C MET A 647 4.87 -14.88 7.18
N GLN A 648 5.13 -16.19 7.23
CA GLN A 648 4.12 -17.20 6.95
C GLN A 648 2.99 -17.15 7.98
N ARG A 649 3.33 -17.11 9.27
CA ARG A 649 2.33 -16.95 10.34
C ARG A 649 1.56 -15.64 10.21
N PHE A 650 2.24 -14.52 9.89
CA PHE A 650 1.57 -13.24 9.65
C PHE A 650 0.56 -13.35 8.50
N LYS A 651 0.93 -14.03 7.40
CA LYS A 651 0.03 -14.24 6.26
C LYS A 651 -1.22 -14.99 6.68
N GLU A 652 -1.09 -16.09 7.41
CA GLU A 652 -2.22 -16.88 7.92
C GLU A 652 -3.14 -16.07 8.83
N GLN A 653 -2.55 -15.31 9.77
CA GLN A 653 -3.30 -14.42 10.66
C GLN A 653 -4.05 -13.36 9.85
N LYS A 654 -3.37 -12.68 8.92
CA LYS A 654 -3.95 -11.66 8.05
C LYS A 654 -5.04 -12.21 7.13
N ASP A 655 -4.92 -13.45 6.66
CA ASP A 655 -5.94 -14.09 5.84
C ASP A 655 -7.20 -14.41 6.67
N ARG A 656 -7.04 -14.94 7.89
CA ARG A 656 -8.17 -15.18 8.80
C ARG A 656 -8.88 -13.89 9.20
N ASP A 657 -8.14 -12.92 9.69
CA ASP A 657 -8.75 -11.71 10.26
C ASP A 657 -9.43 -10.85 9.21
N LEU A 658 -8.82 -10.69 8.02
CA LEU A 658 -9.47 -9.93 6.94
C LEU A 658 -10.69 -10.68 6.40
N ARG A 659 -10.68 -12.02 6.38
CA ARG A 659 -11.85 -12.82 6.03
C ARG A 659 -12.98 -12.59 7.04
N GLU A 660 -12.69 -12.68 8.33
CA GLU A 660 -13.66 -12.43 9.40
C GLU A 660 -14.20 -11.00 9.35
N ALA A 661 -13.34 -10.00 9.15
CA ALA A 661 -13.74 -8.61 9.00
C ALA A 661 -14.70 -8.41 7.81
N LEU A 662 -14.40 -9.01 6.64
CA LEU A 662 -15.24 -8.93 5.45
C LEU A 662 -16.58 -9.66 5.62
N ILE A 663 -16.59 -10.81 6.29
CA ILE A 663 -17.83 -11.51 6.64
C ILE A 663 -18.67 -10.67 7.60
N GLY A 664 -18.05 -10.13 8.65
CA GLY A 664 -18.70 -9.23 9.61
C GLY A 664 -19.31 -8.01 8.92
N TYR A 665 -18.57 -7.41 8.00
CA TYR A 665 -19.06 -6.31 7.16
C TYR A 665 -20.31 -6.70 6.34
N ALA A 666 -20.27 -7.86 5.68
CA ALA A 666 -21.41 -8.34 4.89
C ALA A 666 -22.64 -8.61 5.78
N VAL A 667 -22.45 -9.21 6.94
CA VAL A 667 -23.53 -9.47 7.92
C VAL A 667 -24.17 -8.16 8.41
N MET A 668 -23.34 -7.18 8.76
CA MET A 668 -23.79 -5.84 9.15
C MET A 668 -24.60 -5.17 8.03
N GLN A 669 -24.11 -5.21 6.78
CA GLN A 669 -24.83 -4.67 5.63
C GLN A 669 -26.18 -5.36 5.40
N ILE A 670 -26.24 -6.69 5.52
CA ILE A 670 -27.50 -7.45 5.45
C ILE A 670 -28.46 -7.02 6.57
N SER A 671 -27.97 -6.89 7.80
CA SER A 671 -28.75 -6.42 8.95
C SER A 671 -29.34 -5.03 8.70
N MET A 672 -28.52 -4.10 8.20
CA MET A 672 -28.96 -2.76 7.81
C MET A 672 -30.06 -2.81 6.74
N CYS A 673 -29.86 -3.58 5.66
CA CYS A 673 -30.86 -3.71 4.60
C CYS A 673 -32.18 -4.30 5.11
N LYS A 674 -32.12 -5.32 5.99
CA LYS A 674 -33.33 -5.91 6.60
C LYS A 674 -34.09 -4.88 7.46
N LYS A 675 -33.39 -4.10 8.28
CA LYS A 675 -33.98 -3.00 9.06
C LYS A 675 -34.66 -1.98 8.13
N GLY A 676 -33.98 -1.59 7.05
CA GLY A 676 -34.54 -0.67 6.05
C GLY A 676 -35.80 -1.22 5.37
N ILE A 677 -35.80 -2.48 4.95
CA ILE A 677 -36.97 -3.15 4.36
C ILE A 677 -38.14 -3.14 5.34
N GLN A 678 -37.90 -3.48 6.62
CA GLN A 678 -38.95 -3.51 7.63
C GLN A 678 -39.58 -2.12 7.82
N VAL A 679 -38.76 -1.07 7.94
CA VAL A 679 -39.25 0.31 8.06
C VAL A 679 -40.11 0.69 6.86
N TRP A 680 -39.61 0.45 5.65
CA TRP A 680 -40.33 0.83 4.42
C TRP A 680 -41.60 0.02 4.23
N THR A 681 -41.63 -1.24 4.68
CA THR A 681 -42.83 -2.08 4.68
C THR A 681 -43.88 -1.51 5.63
N ASN A 682 -43.48 -1.16 6.86
CA ASN A 682 -44.38 -0.53 7.84
C ASN A 682 -44.94 0.80 7.31
N ALA A 683 -44.08 1.65 6.74
CA ALA A 683 -44.52 2.91 6.15
C ALA A 683 -45.49 2.69 4.97
N LYS A 684 -45.21 1.71 4.11
CA LYS A 684 -46.10 1.32 3.00
C LYS A 684 -47.47 0.89 3.51
N GLU A 685 -47.53 0.09 4.57
CA GLU A 685 -48.79 -0.32 5.19
C GLU A 685 -49.57 0.87 5.73
N CYS A 686 -48.90 1.86 6.32
CA CYS A 686 -49.55 3.11 6.74
C CYS A 686 -50.16 3.82 5.53
N PHE A 687 -49.45 3.92 4.40
CA PHE A 687 -49.99 4.51 3.16
C PHE A 687 -51.11 3.73 2.50
N HIS A 688 -51.26 2.42 2.76
CA HIS A 688 -52.39 1.64 2.24
C HIS A 688 -53.65 1.75 3.10
N LYS A 689 -53.50 2.19 4.36
CA LYS A 689 -54.60 2.40 5.31
C LYS A 689 -55.19 3.81 5.21
N MET A 690 -54.44 4.74 4.62
CA MET A 690 -54.90 6.04 4.14
C MET A 690 -55.70 5.84 2.85
#